data_AF-K4RAV6-F1
#
_entry.id   AF-K4RAV6-F1
#
_cell.length_a   1.000
_cell.length_b   1.000
_cell.length_c   1.000
_cell.angle_alpha   90.00
_cell.angle_beta   90.00
_cell.angle_gamma   90.00
#
_symmetry.space_group_name_H-M   'P 1'
#
loop_
_entity.id
_entity.type
_entity.pdbx_description
1 polymer ?
#
loop_
_entity_poly.entity_id
_entity_poly.type
_entity_poly.pdbx_seq_one_letter_code
_entity_poly.pdbx_strand_id
1 'polypeptide(L)'
;MSRHRPPGALRRTASLTAAGALALAGAIALPAPAAQADATTSGDVIANLWSYNWDSVAAECTDVLGPNGYGAVWVAPPAESLKQTNYYWWDVYQPYSYELSGRFGTAADFASMVDACHDAGVKVYTDAVINHTAAQTGTGYNGTTISNKYDTPDWDPDDFHTSAECNDSDLIIDDWSNLTEIQNCELLGLPDLETEDDDVRSGIAAYLNKQIALGVDGFRIDAAKHMPVADLNAIWAKLDNTTAGAEPYIFQEVYPGSTPAASDYYSAGDVLDFSYASRVKSSFQGNISDLESLPSSGALTPADSVSFVTNHDTERNGLHLSYKDGDTYRLANIFQLAYKWSTPTVYSGFEFSSSDQAPPNSNGFVTDTNCASGWYCLQRDTAINGMVKWHNAVGSESVTNWSSKSPSVIGFGRGTAGYVAINNGSSAATYTFATGMADGSYANVVDNGASTVTVSGGNATLTIPAKSAVAFYDGEFTPCDTACEEPDDGTSTVTATFNEYAATSSGQDVYVVGSIAALGNWDTSQAVKLSSSGYPVWSGAVSVPVNTSFEFKYIKKDSSGNVTWESNANRSGATTTSAPAFNNSWNVASADATDVTFNVTATTDFGTNVYVVGSTASLGSWDTDDAIPLSSASYPTWSKLVIVPKSTAFAYKFIKKDGSGNVTWESGTNRSYTTGSSSGYSTADTWK
;
A
#
# COMPACT_ATOMS: atom_id res chain seq x y z
N MET A 1 -50.26 4.17 -64.26
CA MET A 1 -50.66 2.78 -64.61
C MET A 1 -51.01 2.10 -63.29
N SER A 2 -52.30 2.04 -62.93
CA SER A 2 -53.19 0.86 -63.05
C SER A 2 -52.56 -0.39 -62.43
N ARG A 3 -53.14 -1.16 -61.50
CA ARG A 3 -54.50 -1.42 -60.97
C ARG A 3 -54.26 -2.55 -59.93
N HIS A 4 -54.81 -2.61 -58.72
CA HIS A 4 -56.18 -3.03 -58.37
C HIS A 4 -56.40 -3.05 -56.83
N ARG A 5 -57.63 -2.73 -56.43
CA ARG A 5 -58.34 -2.97 -55.15
C ARG A 5 -59.52 -3.93 -55.48
N PRO A 6 -60.44 -4.32 -54.56
CA PRO A 6 -60.42 -4.89 -53.18
C PRO A 6 -61.41 -6.12 -53.14
N PRO A 7 -62.35 -6.40 -52.17
CA PRO A 7 -62.52 -6.11 -50.73
C PRO A 7 -62.98 -7.32 -49.86
N GLY A 8 -63.05 -7.13 -48.54
CA GLY A 8 -63.89 -7.93 -47.63
C GLY A 8 -64.14 -7.17 -46.33
N ALA A 9 -65.40 -6.77 -46.09
CA ALA A 9 -65.85 -5.91 -44.99
C ALA A 9 -66.98 -6.58 -44.18
N LEU A 10 -67.26 -6.00 -43.00
CA LEU A 10 -68.47 -6.11 -42.13
C LEU A 10 -68.40 -7.23 -41.06
N ARG A 11 -68.84 -7.06 -39.78
CA ARG A 11 -69.66 -6.04 -39.10
C ARG A 11 -69.64 -6.22 -37.57
N ARG A 12 -69.56 -5.09 -36.85
CA ARG A 12 -70.31 -4.63 -35.63
C ARG A 12 -70.67 -5.60 -34.49
N THR A 13 -70.37 -5.14 -33.26
CA THR A 13 -71.38 -4.73 -32.26
C THR A 13 -70.80 -3.70 -31.27
N ALA A 14 -71.62 -2.72 -30.89
CA ALA A 14 -71.31 -1.60 -30.01
C ALA A 14 -71.72 -1.89 -28.55
N SER A 15 -71.13 -1.20 -27.56
CA SER A 15 -71.77 -0.84 -26.29
C SER A 15 -71.02 0.31 -25.59
N LEU A 16 -71.81 1.23 -25.04
CA LEU A 16 -71.43 2.42 -24.28
C LEU A 16 -70.75 2.09 -22.94
N THR A 17 -69.94 3.03 -22.41
CA THR A 17 -69.94 3.57 -21.02
C THR A 17 -68.66 4.43 -20.83
N ALA A 18 -68.77 5.73 -20.57
CA ALA A 18 -68.88 6.39 -19.27
C ALA A 18 -67.53 6.93 -18.78
N ALA A 19 -67.52 8.20 -18.36
CA ALA A 19 -66.37 8.92 -17.84
C ALA A 19 -65.84 8.30 -16.53
N GLY A 20 -64.52 8.29 -16.37
CA GLY A 20 -63.82 7.89 -15.15
C GLY A 20 -62.40 8.43 -15.14
N ALA A 21 -62.02 9.08 -14.05
CA ALA A 21 -60.83 9.88 -13.86
C ALA A 21 -59.49 9.12 -14.10
N LEU A 22 -58.51 9.83 -14.65
CA LEU A 22 -57.10 9.42 -14.62
C LEU A 22 -56.61 9.36 -13.16
N ALA A 23 -56.30 8.17 -12.69
CA ALA A 23 -55.44 7.97 -11.52
C ALA A 23 -53.99 7.90 -12.00
N LEU A 24 -53.14 8.80 -11.49
CA LEU A 24 -51.70 8.63 -11.48
C LEU A 24 -51.37 7.32 -10.73
N ALA A 25 -50.77 6.36 -11.43
CA ALA A 25 -49.97 5.32 -10.81
C ALA A 25 -48.51 5.69 -11.04
N GLY A 26 -47.89 6.31 -10.03
CA GLY A 26 -46.44 6.41 -9.96
C GLY A 26 -45.87 5.00 -9.87
N ALA A 27 -45.01 4.65 -10.81
CA ALA A 27 -44.17 3.46 -10.69
C ALA A 27 -43.19 3.71 -9.54
N ILE A 28 -43.42 3.05 -8.42
CA ILE A 28 -42.43 2.94 -7.36
C ILE A 28 -41.38 1.96 -7.91
N ALA A 29 -40.22 2.48 -8.32
CA ALA A 29 -39.06 1.65 -8.58
C ALA A 29 -38.73 0.91 -7.28
N LEU A 30 -38.78 -0.42 -7.33
CA LEU A 30 -38.22 -1.23 -6.26
C LEU A 30 -36.69 -1.01 -6.28
N PRO A 31 -36.03 -0.81 -5.13
CA PRO A 31 -34.58 -0.76 -5.10
C PRO A 31 -34.04 -2.08 -5.66
N ALA A 32 -33.08 -1.97 -6.60
CA ALA A 32 -32.32 -3.12 -7.07
C ALA A 32 -31.65 -3.81 -5.86
N PRO A 33 -31.56 -5.14 -5.83
CA PRO A 33 -30.77 -5.82 -4.82
C PRO A 33 -29.31 -5.37 -4.97
N ALA A 34 -28.67 -4.98 -3.87
CA ALA A 34 -27.23 -4.71 -3.85
C ALA A 34 -26.47 -5.95 -4.33
N ALA A 35 -25.48 -5.75 -5.20
CA ALA A 35 -24.59 -6.82 -5.64
C ALA A 35 -23.76 -7.30 -4.44
N GLN A 36 -24.17 -8.39 -3.81
CA GLN A 36 -23.36 -9.01 -2.74
C GLN A 36 -22.34 -9.95 -3.36
N ALA A 37 -21.09 -9.85 -2.90
CA ALA A 37 -20.07 -10.85 -3.19
C ALA A 37 -20.61 -12.24 -2.83
N ASP A 38 -20.70 -13.11 -3.83
CA ASP A 38 -21.30 -14.43 -3.70
C ASP A 38 -20.44 -15.30 -2.76
N ALA A 39 -20.99 -15.63 -1.60
CA ALA A 39 -20.34 -16.40 -0.53
C ALA A 39 -20.35 -17.90 -0.85
N THR A 40 -19.62 -18.32 -1.87
CA THR A 40 -19.26 -19.73 -2.11
C THR A 40 -17.97 -20.05 -1.38
N THR A 41 -17.99 -21.04 -0.47
CA THR A 41 -16.90 -21.82 0.20
C THR A 41 -15.58 -21.16 0.65
N SER A 42 -15.11 -20.04 0.08
CA SER A 42 -13.77 -19.46 0.25
C SER A 42 -13.76 -18.05 0.90
N GLY A 43 -14.85 -17.59 1.52
CA GLY A 43 -14.89 -16.28 2.22
C GLY A 43 -15.04 -15.05 1.28
N ASP A 44 -15.06 -13.84 1.85
CA ASP A 44 -15.24 -12.56 1.12
C ASP A 44 -13.97 -11.71 1.02
N VAL A 45 -12.82 -12.18 1.53
CA VAL A 45 -11.55 -11.43 1.45
C VAL A 45 -11.00 -11.43 0.02
N ILE A 46 -10.70 -10.23 -0.50
CA ILE A 46 -10.08 -10.05 -1.81
C ILE A 46 -8.57 -9.83 -1.63
N ALA A 47 -7.73 -10.65 -2.26
CA ALA A 47 -6.31 -10.36 -2.40
C ALA A 47 -6.10 -9.45 -3.61
N ASN A 48 -5.66 -8.20 -3.42
CA ASN A 48 -5.25 -7.35 -4.53
C ASN A 48 -3.76 -7.59 -4.80
N LEU A 49 -3.46 -8.37 -5.84
CA LEU A 49 -2.10 -8.69 -6.29
C LEU A 49 -1.71 -7.75 -7.43
N TRP A 50 -1.42 -6.51 -7.05
CA TRP A 50 -1.27 -5.44 -8.01
C TRP A 50 0.08 -5.51 -8.74
N SER A 51 0.03 -5.41 -10.06
CA SER A 51 1.17 -5.50 -10.98
C SER A 51 1.92 -6.85 -10.98
N TYR A 52 1.35 -7.94 -10.44
CA TYR A 52 1.95 -9.28 -10.56
C TYR A 52 1.80 -9.78 -12.00
N ASN A 53 2.77 -10.57 -12.48
CA ASN A 53 2.59 -11.28 -13.76
C ASN A 53 1.62 -12.46 -13.61
N TRP A 54 1.05 -12.95 -14.72
CA TRP A 54 -0.01 -13.97 -14.68
C TRP A 54 0.44 -15.28 -14.03
N ASP A 55 1.66 -15.73 -14.31
CA ASP A 55 2.23 -16.94 -13.70
C ASP A 55 2.36 -16.81 -12.18
N SER A 56 2.79 -15.64 -11.68
CA SER A 56 2.89 -15.39 -10.25
C SER A 56 1.52 -15.36 -9.58
N VAL A 57 0.50 -14.75 -10.21
CA VAL A 57 -0.87 -14.80 -9.69
C VAL A 57 -1.39 -16.23 -9.63
N ALA A 58 -1.17 -17.03 -10.68
CA ALA A 58 -1.59 -18.43 -10.72
C ALA A 58 -0.97 -19.24 -9.57
N ALA A 59 0.32 -19.04 -9.31
CA ALA A 59 1.03 -19.67 -8.20
C ALA A 59 0.48 -19.21 -6.84
N GLU A 60 0.29 -17.90 -6.64
CA GLU A 60 -0.30 -17.37 -5.39
C GLU A 60 -1.70 -17.93 -5.14
N CYS A 61 -2.54 -18.03 -6.17
CA CYS A 61 -3.86 -18.63 -6.06
C CYS A 61 -3.82 -20.04 -5.49
N THR A 62 -2.93 -20.88 -6.04
CA THR A 62 -2.81 -22.30 -5.67
C THR A 62 -2.12 -22.49 -4.32
N ASP A 63 -1.03 -21.76 -4.08
CA ASP A 63 -0.13 -22.03 -2.96
C ASP A 63 -0.52 -21.25 -1.70
N VAL A 64 -1.13 -20.07 -1.84
CA VAL A 64 -1.40 -19.14 -0.74
C VAL A 64 -2.88 -18.83 -0.60
N LEU A 65 -3.51 -18.30 -1.63
CA LEU A 65 -4.84 -17.69 -1.52
C LEU A 65 -5.93 -18.73 -1.24
N GLY A 66 -6.02 -19.78 -2.06
CA GLY A 66 -6.97 -20.87 -1.87
C GLY A 66 -6.80 -21.56 -0.51
N PRO A 67 -5.59 -22.05 -0.16
CA PRO A 67 -5.34 -22.71 1.12
C PRO A 67 -5.61 -21.85 2.37
N ASN A 68 -5.50 -20.52 2.28
CA ASN A 68 -5.80 -19.62 3.40
C ASN A 68 -7.23 -19.08 3.40
N GLY A 69 -8.03 -19.36 2.36
CA GLY A 69 -9.44 -18.99 2.28
C GLY A 69 -9.65 -17.55 1.85
N TYR A 70 -8.89 -17.06 0.87
CA TYR A 70 -9.28 -15.86 0.14
C TYR A 70 -10.42 -16.20 -0.84
N GLY A 71 -11.39 -15.30 -0.95
CA GLY A 71 -12.56 -15.49 -1.81
C GLY A 71 -12.30 -15.13 -3.27
N ALA A 72 -11.42 -14.14 -3.49
CA ALA A 72 -11.08 -13.65 -4.81
C ALA A 72 -9.66 -13.07 -4.87
N VAL A 73 -9.12 -13.00 -6.08
CA VAL A 73 -7.95 -12.19 -6.42
C VAL A 73 -8.39 -11.03 -7.31
N TRP A 74 -7.92 -9.82 -7.02
CA TRP A 74 -8.03 -8.65 -7.87
C TRP A 74 -6.66 -8.38 -8.52
N VAL A 75 -6.63 -8.36 -9.85
CA VAL A 75 -5.42 -8.14 -10.66
C VAL A 75 -5.49 -6.84 -11.47
N ALA A 76 -4.31 -6.35 -11.88
CA ALA A 76 -4.15 -5.17 -12.73
C ALA A 76 -4.81 -5.33 -14.13
N PRO A 77 -4.98 -4.25 -14.91
CA PRO A 77 -5.65 -4.32 -16.20
C PRO A 77 -4.98 -5.32 -17.16
N PRO A 78 -5.74 -6.24 -17.79
CA PRO A 78 -5.17 -7.25 -18.67
C PRO A 78 -4.99 -6.78 -20.12
N ALA A 79 -5.57 -5.65 -20.49
CA ALA A 79 -5.45 -5.05 -21.82
C ALA A 79 -3.99 -4.77 -22.20
N GLU A 80 -3.71 -4.79 -23.50
CA GLU A 80 -2.47 -4.26 -24.04
C GLU A 80 -2.41 -2.79 -23.71
N SER A 81 -1.27 -2.36 -23.19
CA SER A 81 -1.07 -0.99 -22.79
C SER A 81 0.10 -0.34 -23.51
N LEU A 82 0.17 0.99 -23.36
CA LEU A 82 1.31 1.80 -23.74
C LEU A 82 2.61 1.19 -23.18
N LYS A 83 3.65 1.07 -24.01
CA LYS A 83 4.99 0.66 -23.59
C LYS A 83 5.97 1.83 -23.69
N GLN A 84 6.11 2.59 -22.61
CA GLN A 84 7.05 3.70 -22.59
C GLN A 84 8.48 3.24 -22.36
N THR A 85 9.45 4.09 -22.71
CA THR A 85 10.88 3.82 -22.46
C THR A 85 11.21 3.64 -20.97
N ASN A 86 10.47 4.32 -20.08
CA ASN A 86 10.69 4.29 -18.64
C ASN A 86 9.85 3.24 -17.91
N TYR A 87 8.92 2.58 -18.61
CA TYR A 87 8.06 1.52 -18.09
C TYR A 87 7.31 1.93 -16.81
N TYR A 88 6.79 3.17 -16.75
CA TYR A 88 6.16 3.65 -15.52
C TYR A 88 5.02 2.71 -15.12
N TRP A 89 4.76 2.58 -13.82
CA TRP A 89 3.77 1.61 -13.35
C TRP A 89 2.39 1.85 -13.96
N TRP A 90 2.03 3.13 -14.16
CA TRP A 90 0.74 3.56 -14.69
C TRP A 90 0.60 3.34 -16.19
N ASP A 91 1.65 2.86 -16.88
CA ASP A 91 1.59 2.48 -18.30
C ASP A 91 0.42 1.53 -18.58
N VAL A 92 0.05 0.66 -17.62
CA VAL A 92 -1.04 -0.33 -17.74
C VAL A 92 -2.43 0.28 -17.69
N TYR A 93 -2.56 1.53 -17.21
CA TYR A 93 -3.80 2.31 -17.25
C TYR A 93 -3.94 3.15 -18.52
N GLN A 94 -3.13 2.87 -19.55
CA GLN A 94 -3.24 3.49 -20.87
C GLN A 94 -3.44 2.42 -21.94
N PRO A 95 -4.70 1.94 -22.13
CA PRO A 95 -5.01 0.92 -23.11
C PRO A 95 -4.62 1.33 -24.52
N TYR A 96 -3.91 0.44 -25.19
CA TYR A 96 -3.53 0.55 -26.61
C TYR A 96 -4.42 -0.34 -27.48
N SER A 97 -4.82 -1.48 -26.95
CA SER A 97 -5.87 -2.32 -27.53
C SER A 97 -6.51 -3.15 -26.42
N TYR A 98 -7.70 -3.66 -26.68
CA TYR A 98 -8.40 -4.62 -25.83
C TYR A 98 -7.98 -6.07 -26.07
N GLU A 99 -6.76 -6.26 -26.59
CA GLU A 99 -6.08 -7.55 -26.56
C GLU A 99 -5.56 -7.86 -25.15
N LEU A 100 -5.68 -9.11 -24.71
CA LEU A 100 -5.29 -9.53 -23.36
C LEU A 100 -3.81 -9.93 -23.26
N SER A 101 -2.99 -9.44 -24.19
CA SER A 101 -1.55 -9.65 -24.21
C SER A 101 -0.87 -8.33 -23.93
N GLY A 102 -0.08 -8.26 -22.86
CA GLY A 102 0.43 -6.99 -22.38
C GLY A 102 1.63 -7.14 -21.48
N ARG A 103 1.74 -6.22 -20.53
CA ARG A 103 2.89 -6.09 -19.63
C ARG A 103 3.13 -7.33 -18.75
N PHE A 104 2.07 -8.05 -18.42
CA PHE A 104 2.04 -9.13 -17.42
C PHE A 104 2.09 -10.54 -18.02
N GLY A 105 2.03 -10.66 -19.35
CA GLY A 105 2.00 -11.94 -20.05
C GLY A 105 1.10 -11.90 -21.28
N THR A 106 0.95 -13.05 -21.92
CA THR A 106 0.09 -13.24 -23.09
C THR A 106 -1.35 -13.55 -22.67
N ALA A 107 -2.28 -13.48 -23.63
CA ALA A 107 -3.66 -13.91 -23.41
C ALA A 107 -3.78 -15.39 -22.97
N ALA A 108 -2.83 -16.25 -23.37
CA ALA A 108 -2.80 -17.64 -22.95
C ALA A 108 -2.34 -17.80 -21.49
N ASP A 109 -1.37 -16.99 -21.06
CA ASP A 109 -0.91 -16.95 -19.67
C ASP A 109 -2.03 -16.39 -18.76
N PHE A 110 -2.76 -15.36 -19.24
CA PHE A 110 -3.95 -14.83 -18.55
C PHE A 110 -5.04 -15.90 -18.36
N ALA A 111 -5.40 -16.63 -19.43
CA ALA A 111 -6.38 -17.71 -19.32
C ALA A 111 -5.91 -18.82 -18.36
N SER A 112 -4.62 -19.18 -18.40
CA SER A 112 -4.05 -20.19 -17.50
C SER A 112 -4.08 -19.74 -16.04
N MET A 113 -3.89 -18.45 -15.77
CA MET A 113 -4.02 -17.86 -14.44
C MET A 113 -5.46 -17.95 -13.93
N VAL A 114 -6.45 -17.64 -14.77
CA VAL A 114 -7.86 -17.76 -14.40
C VAL A 114 -8.21 -19.20 -14.04
N ASP A 115 -7.82 -20.17 -14.89
CA ASP A 115 -8.02 -21.59 -14.64
C ASP A 115 -7.39 -22.03 -13.30
N ALA A 116 -6.15 -21.64 -13.04
CA ALA A 116 -5.44 -21.99 -11.79
C ALA A 116 -6.12 -21.39 -10.54
N CYS A 117 -6.62 -20.16 -10.62
CA CYS A 117 -7.36 -19.54 -9.53
C CYS A 117 -8.69 -20.23 -9.28
N HIS A 118 -9.44 -20.57 -10.33
CA HIS A 118 -10.68 -21.33 -10.21
C HIS A 118 -10.47 -22.73 -9.65
N ASP A 119 -9.43 -23.45 -10.08
CA ASP A 119 -9.05 -24.76 -9.54
C ASP A 119 -8.70 -24.68 -8.04
N ALA A 120 -8.16 -23.54 -7.58
CA ALA A 120 -7.90 -23.25 -6.18
C ALA A 120 -9.13 -22.72 -5.40
N GLY A 121 -10.28 -22.55 -6.06
CA GLY A 121 -11.51 -22.02 -5.46
C GLY A 121 -11.48 -20.52 -5.19
N VAL A 122 -10.67 -19.76 -5.94
CA VAL A 122 -10.48 -18.31 -5.84
C VAL A 122 -11.08 -17.65 -7.09
N LYS A 123 -12.03 -16.72 -6.90
CA LYS A 123 -12.61 -15.93 -7.99
C LYS A 123 -11.60 -14.94 -8.55
N VAL A 124 -11.74 -14.54 -9.82
CA VAL A 124 -10.84 -13.58 -10.46
C VAL A 124 -11.58 -12.30 -10.80
N TYR A 125 -11.09 -11.17 -10.27
CA TYR A 125 -11.53 -9.82 -10.62
C TYR A 125 -10.41 -9.08 -11.36
N THR A 126 -10.75 -8.43 -12.46
CA THR A 126 -9.80 -7.62 -13.22
C THR A 126 -10.08 -6.14 -13.06
N ASP A 127 -9.03 -5.33 -13.03
CA ASP A 127 -9.16 -3.89 -13.18
C ASP A 127 -9.56 -3.56 -14.64
N ALA A 128 -10.57 -2.73 -14.82
CA ALA A 128 -11.19 -2.42 -16.11
C ALA A 128 -11.09 -0.93 -16.39
N VAL A 129 -10.23 -0.58 -17.35
CA VAL A 129 -10.04 0.79 -17.85
C VAL A 129 -10.93 0.98 -19.07
N ILE A 130 -12.12 1.52 -18.84
CA ILE A 130 -13.19 1.65 -19.85
C ILE A 130 -13.66 3.09 -20.07
N ASN A 131 -13.08 4.05 -19.33
CA ASN A 131 -13.34 5.49 -19.52
C ASN A 131 -12.56 6.06 -20.70
N HIS A 132 -11.31 5.62 -20.88
CA HIS A 132 -10.37 6.28 -21.78
C HIS A 132 -9.40 5.28 -22.42
N THR A 133 -8.63 5.77 -23.39
CA THR A 133 -7.48 5.08 -23.98
C THR A 133 -6.17 5.83 -23.71
N ALA A 134 -5.07 5.41 -24.34
CA ALA A 134 -3.75 6.00 -24.11
C ALA A 134 -3.61 7.46 -24.62
N ALA A 135 -3.07 8.34 -23.78
CA ALA A 135 -2.78 9.73 -24.14
C ALA A 135 -1.59 9.88 -25.11
N GLN A 136 -0.78 8.83 -25.25
CA GLN A 136 0.46 8.86 -26.03
C GLN A 136 0.40 7.93 -27.23
N THR A 137 1.02 8.34 -28.32
CA THR A 137 1.23 7.53 -29.53
C THR A 137 2.54 6.75 -29.42
N GLY A 138 2.68 5.67 -30.19
CA GLY A 138 3.84 4.79 -30.10
C GLY A 138 3.47 3.34 -30.34
N THR A 139 4.19 2.43 -29.71
CA THR A 139 3.97 0.98 -29.82
C THR A 139 3.71 0.38 -28.44
N GLY A 140 2.64 -0.40 -28.30
CA GLY A 140 2.25 -1.08 -27.07
C GLY A 140 3.03 -2.37 -26.81
N TYR A 141 2.72 -3.02 -25.70
CA TYR A 141 3.40 -4.25 -25.28
C TYR A 141 3.21 -5.45 -26.22
N ASN A 142 2.12 -5.51 -26.98
CA ASN A 142 1.80 -6.55 -27.96
C ASN A 142 2.13 -6.14 -29.40
N GLY A 143 2.76 -4.97 -29.59
CA GLY A 143 3.17 -4.47 -30.91
C GLY A 143 2.13 -3.62 -31.63
N THR A 144 0.96 -3.36 -31.02
CA THR A 144 -0.01 -2.40 -31.56
C THR A 144 0.64 -1.04 -31.68
N THR A 145 0.50 -0.39 -32.84
CA THR A 145 1.07 0.93 -33.08
C THR A 145 -0.04 1.95 -33.28
N ILE A 146 -0.10 2.92 -32.39
CA ILE A 146 -1.04 4.04 -32.44
C ILE A 146 -0.28 5.27 -32.95
N SER A 147 -0.76 5.89 -34.03
CA SER A 147 -0.21 7.14 -34.58
C SER A 147 -1.08 8.37 -34.32
N ASN A 148 -2.33 8.15 -33.91
CA ASN A 148 -3.27 9.18 -33.48
C ASN A 148 -3.99 8.64 -32.25
N LYS A 149 -3.97 9.38 -31.13
CA LYS A 149 -4.52 8.89 -29.86
C LYS A 149 -6.05 8.66 -29.88
N TYR A 150 -6.76 9.21 -30.88
CA TYR A 150 -8.19 9.00 -31.13
C TYR A 150 -8.47 7.96 -32.22
N ASP A 151 -7.47 7.22 -32.69
CA ASP A 151 -7.61 6.21 -33.75
C ASP A 151 -6.80 4.98 -33.33
N THR A 152 -7.51 4.05 -32.70
CA THR A 152 -6.97 2.84 -32.08
C THR A 152 -7.59 1.62 -32.75
N PRO A 153 -7.05 0.40 -32.55
CA PRO A 153 -7.63 -0.79 -33.17
C PRO A 153 -9.09 -1.04 -32.82
N ASP A 154 -9.52 -0.60 -31.64
CA ASP A 154 -10.86 -0.84 -31.09
C ASP A 154 -11.80 0.36 -31.24
N TRP A 155 -11.27 1.55 -31.53
CA TRP A 155 -12.00 2.83 -31.48
C TRP A 155 -11.59 3.78 -32.60
N ASP A 156 -12.58 4.28 -33.34
CA ASP A 156 -12.46 5.33 -34.34
C ASP A 156 -12.54 6.73 -33.70
N PRO A 157 -12.11 7.81 -34.40
CA PRO A 157 -12.16 9.18 -33.85
C PRO A 157 -13.54 9.67 -33.43
N ASP A 158 -14.61 9.11 -34.00
CA ASP A 158 -15.99 9.48 -33.68
C ASP A 158 -16.50 8.75 -32.41
N ASP A 159 -15.73 7.81 -31.84
CA ASP A 159 -16.06 7.08 -30.60
C ASP A 159 -15.59 7.83 -29.32
N PHE A 160 -14.96 9.00 -29.49
CA PHE A 160 -14.41 9.81 -28.41
C PHE A 160 -15.16 11.14 -28.29
N HIS A 161 -15.28 11.64 -27.06
CA HIS A 161 -15.81 12.96 -26.81
C HIS A 161 -15.02 14.05 -27.53
N THR A 162 -15.75 15.01 -28.08
CA THR A 162 -15.17 16.15 -28.80
C THR A 162 -15.49 17.46 -28.08
N SER A 163 -15.12 18.59 -28.68
CA SER A 163 -15.50 19.92 -28.18
C SER A 163 -17.01 20.20 -28.21
N ALA A 164 -17.83 19.29 -28.76
CA ALA A 164 -19.27 19.42 -28.72
C ALA A 164 -19.85 19.01 -27.35
N GLU A 165 -19.21 18.03 -26.69
CA GLU A 165 -19.60 17.48 -25.40
C GLU A 165 -18.72 18.05 -24.27
N CYS A 166 -17.41 18.13 -24.50
CA CYS A 166 -16.46 18.76 -23.59
C CYS A 166 -16.53 20.29 -23.73
N ASN A 167 -16.91 20.98 -22.65
CA ASN A 167 -17.01 22.44 -22.63
C ASN A 167 -15.67 23.16 -22.40
N ASP A 168 -14.54 22.48 -22.60
CA ASP A 168 -13.19 23.05 -22.58
C ASP A 168 -12.54 23.07 -23.98
N SER A 169 -11.71 24.08 -24.21
CA SER A 169 -11.00 24.33 -25.46
C SER A 169 -9.84 23.39 -25.74
N ASP A 170 -9.22 22.80 -24.71
CA ASP A 170 -8.14 21.83 -24.87
C ASP A 170 -8.58 20.37 -24.65
N LEU A 171 -9.89 20.18 -24.43
CA LEU A 171 -10.57 18.93 -24.12
C LEU A 171 -10.23 18.33 -22.75
N ILE A 172 -9.44 18.99 -21.90
CA ILE A 172 -8.98 18.46 -20.62
C ILE A 172 -9.88 18.98 -19.48
N ILE A 173 -10.05 18.17 -18.43
CA ILE A 173 -10.73 18.59 -17.20
C ILE A 173 -9.93 19.70 -16.51
N ASP A 174 -10.49 20.91 -16.47
CA ASP A 174 -9.92 22.06 -15.75
C ASP A 174 -10.73 22.43 -14.50
N ASP A 175 -12.07 22.33 -14.56
CA ASP A 175 -12.98 22.55 -13.42
C ASP A 175 -13.48 21.24 -12.82
N TRP A 176 -12.76 20.76 -11.80
CA TRP A 176 -13.10 19.57 -11.00
C TRP A 176 -14.38 19.70 -10.15
N SER A 177 -15.12 20.80 -10.28
CA SER A 177 -16.47 20.98 -9.72
C SER A 177 -17.58 20.97 -10.78
N ASN A 178 -17.21 20.96 -12.06
CA ASN A 178 -18.13 20.87 -13.19
C ASN A 178 -18.35 19.41 -13.58
N LEU A 179 -19.57 18.90 -13.36
CA LEU A 179 -19.92 17.52 -13.68
C LEU A 179 -19.77 17.21 -15.18
N THR A 180 -20.08 18.17 -16.07
CA THR A 180 -19.94 17.98 -17.51
C THR A 180 -18.47 17.81 -17.91
N GLU A 181 -17.56 18.59 -17.34
CA GLU A 181 -16.13 18.37 -17.60
C GLU A 181 -15.66 17.03 -17.04
N ILE A 182 -16.05 16.71 -15.81
CA ILE A 182 -15.65 15.46 -15.16
C ILE A 182 -16.04 14.22 -15.97
N GLN A 183 -17.17 14.25 -16.67
CA GLN A 183 -17.73 13.08 -17.37
C GLN A 183 -17.56 13.08 -18.89
N ASN A 184 -17.19 14.21 -19.49
CA ASN A 184 -17.15 14.35 -20.96
C ASN A 184 -15.85 15.00 -21.47
N CYS A 185 -14.88 15.29 -20.60
CA CYS A 185 -13.56 15.79 -20.97
C CYS A 185 -12.45 14.81 -20.57
N GLU A 186 -11.31 14.90 -21.25
CA GLU A 186 -10.13 14.06 -21.06
C GLU A 186 -9.58 14.17 -19.64
N LEU A 187 -9.61 13.05 -18.91
CA LEU A 187 -8.90 12.89 -17.65
C LEU A 187 -7.38 12.98 -17.91
N LEU A 188 -6.75 14.08 -17.51
CA LEU A 188 -5.30 14.31 -17.67
C LEU A 188 -4.81 14.16 -19.13
N GLY A 189 -5.66 14.43 -20.11
CA GLY A 189 -5.34 14.31 -21.54
C GLY A 189 -5.47 12.90 -22.13
N LEU A 190 -6.07 11.96 -21.37
CA LEU A 190 -6.43 10.63 -21.84
C LEU A 190 -7.70 10.73 -22.71
N PRO A 191 -7.67 10.27 -23.98
CA PRO A 191 -8.83 10.31 -24.86
C PRO A 191 -10.05 9.66 -24.23
N ASP A 192 -11.11 10.45 -24.06
CA ASP A 192 -12.30 10.09 -23.31
C ASP A 192 -13.35 9.46 -24.22
N LEU A 193 -13.77 8.23 -23.93
CA LEU A 193 -14.74 7.49 -24.76
C LEU A 193 -16.14 8.07 -24.57
N GLU A 194 -16.89 8.23 -25.67
CA GLU A 194 -18.27 8.73 -25.66
C GLU A 194 -19.23 7.63 -25.17
N THR A 195 -19.24 7.36 -23.86
CA THR A 195 -19.99 6.24 -23.29
C THR A 195 -21.52 6.38 -23.39
N GLU A 196 -22.05 7.52 -23.83
CA GLU A 196 -23.45 7.68 -24.18
C GLU A 196 -23.85 6.99 -25.51
N ASP A 197 -22.89 6.73 -26.39
CA ASP A 197 -23.10 6.03 -27.66
C ASP A 197 -23.28 4.51 -27.45
N ASP A 198 -24.25 3.89 -28.14
CA ASP A 198 -24.55 2.46 -27.96
C ASP A 198 -23.49 1.55 -28.59
N ASP A 199 -22.83 1.98 -29.66
CA ASP A 199 -21.72 1.24 -30.30
C ASP A 199 -20.50 1.26 -29.37
N VAL A 200 -20.18 2.39 -28.73
CA VAL A 200 -19.14 2.49 -27.69
C VAL A 200 -19.43 1.57 -26.51
N ARG A 201 -20.64 1.62 -25.94
CA ARG A 201 -21.03 0.69 -24.87
C ARG A 201 -20.96 -0.78 -25.30
N SER A 202 -21.28 -1.08 -26.55
CA SER A 202 -21.21 -2.45 -27.10
C SER A 202 -19.77 -2.91 -27.29
N GLY A 203 -18.86 -2.03 -27.69
CA GLY A 203 -17.42 -2.31 -27.76
C GLY A 203 -16.82 -2.59 -26.38
N ILE A 204 -17.15 -1.76 -25.37
CA ILE A 204 -16.73 -1.98 -23.98
C ILE A 204 -17.28 -3.31 -23.47
N ALA A 205 -18.58 -3.58 -23.65
CA ALA A 205 -19.18 -4.84 -23.22
C ALA A 205 -18.54 -6.05 -23.93
N ALA A 206 -18.18 -5.95 -25.21
CA ALA A 206 -17.49 -7.02 -25.92
C ALA A 206 -16.10 -7.32 -25.32
N TYR A 207 -15.35 -6.29 -24.92
CA TYR A 207 -14.08 -6.45 -24.21
C TYR A 207 -14.24 -7.13 -22.86
N LEU A 208 -15.23 -6.72 -22.06
CA LEU A 208 -15.49 -7.34 -20.76
C LEU A 208 -16.03 -8.78 -20.92
N ASN A 209 -16.90 -9.05 -21.90
CA ASN A 209 -17.40 -10.39 -22.21
C ASN A 209 -16.29 -11.32 -22.72
N LYS A 210 -15.26 -10.81 -23.40
CA LYS A 210 -14.06 -11.59 -23.77
C LYS A 210 -13.34 -12.12 -22.52
N GLN A 211 -13.30 -11.34 -21.44
CA GLN A 211 -12.71 -11.76 -20.16
C GLN A 211 -13.64 -12.71 -19.40
N ILE A 212 -14.95 -12.44 -19.36
CA ILE A 212 -15.95 -13.34 -18.76
C ILE A 212 -15.90 -14.73 -19.41
N ALA A 213 -15.77 -14.79 -20.74
CA ALA A 213 -15.65 -16.04 -21.48
C ALA A 213 -14.40 -16.86 -21.11
N LEU A 214 -13.36 -16.22 -20.55
CA LEU A 214 -12.16 -16.86 -20.01
C LEU A 214 -12.29 -17.22 -18.52
N GLY A 215 -13.39 -16.85 -17.85
CA GLY A 215 -13.65 -17.18 -16.45
C GLY A 215 -13.53 -16.00 -15.48
N VAL A 216 -13.36 -14.76 -15.93
CA VAL A 216 -13.39 -13.61 -15.02
C VAL A 216 -14.76 -13.49 -14.34
N ASP A 217 -14.75 -13.29 -13.03
CA ASP A 217 -15.93 -13.28 -12.15
C ASP A 217 -16.46 -11.88 -11.83
N GLY A 218 -15.71 -10.84 -12.18
CA GLY A 218 -16.05 -9.47 -11.81
C GLY A 218 -14.98 -8.45 -12.20
N PHE A 219 -15.29 -7.19 -11.97
CA PHE A 219 -14.48 -6.06 -12.42
C PHE A 219 -14.37 -4.98 -11.34
N ARG A 220 -13.14 -4.46 -11.18
CA ARG A 220 -12.91 -3.14 -10.57
C ARG A 220 -12.95 -2.10 -11.67
N ILE A 221 -13.85 -1.14 -11.59
CA ILE A 221 -13.97 -0.09 -12.62
C ILE A 221 -13.07 1.08 -12.27
N ASP A 222 -12.06 1.30 -13.12
CA ASP A 222 -11.16 2.44 -13.05
C ASP A 222 -11.90 3.73 -13.38
N ALA A 223 -11.53 4.83 -12.68
CA ALA A 223 -12.01 6.17 -12.99
C ALA A 223 -13.55 6.27 -13.10
N ALA A 224 -14.32 5.44 -12.37
CA ALA A 224 -15.77 5.32 -12.57
C ALA A 224 -16.52 6.66 -12.49
N LYS A 225 -16.03 7.58 -11.64
CA LYS A 225 -16.60 8.93 -11.48
C LYS A 225 -16.62 9.78 -12.77
N HIS A 226 -15.83 9.38 -13.76
CA HIS A 226 -15.67 10.03 -15.05
C HIS A 226 -16.61 9.47 -16.13
N MET A 227 -17.46 8.50 -15.79
CA MET A 227 -18.52 8.00 -16.67
C MET A 227 -19.90 8.20 -16.02
N PRO A 228 -20.94 8.59 -16.76
CA PRO A 228 -22.29 8.64 -16.22
C PRO A 228 -22.78 7.27 -15.72
N VAL A 229 -23.42 7.25 -14.56
CA VAL A 229 -23.97 6.03 -13.94
C VAL A 229 -25.01 5.33 -14.84
N ALA A 230 -25.74 6.09 -15.67
CA ALA A 230 -26.66 5.54 -16.65
C ALA A 230 -25.93 4.72 -17.72
N ASP A 231 -24.73 5.14 -18.09
CA ASP A 231 -23.94 4.55 -19.17
C ASP A 231 -23.26 3.27 -18.68
N LEU A 232 -22.70 3.31 -17.46
CA LEU A 232 -22.22 2.11 -16.75
C LEU A 232 -23.31 1.04 -16.66
N ASN A 233 -24.52 1.40 -16.21
CA ASN A 233 -25.63 0.45 -16.15
C ASN A 233 -26.06 -0.09 -17.52
N ALA A 234 -25.97 0.71 -18.57
CA ALA A 234 -26.25 0.28 -19.93
C ALA A 234 -25.16 -0.69 -20.46
N ILE A 235 -23.91 -0.54 -20.04
CA ILE A 235 -22.83 -1.49 -20.30
C ILE A 235 -23.09 -2.81 -19.53
N TRP A 236 -23.45 -2.74 -18.24
CA TRP A 236 -23.79 -3.92 -17.42
C TRP A 236 -24.92 -4.75 -18.01
N ALA A 237 -25.94 -4.09 -18.57
CA ALA A 237 -27.05 -4.77 -19.23
C ALA A 237 -26.66 -5.56 -20.50
N LYS A 238 -25.44 -5.35 -21.02
CA LYS A 238 -24.87 -6.06 -22.18
C LYS A 238 -23.86 -7.15 -21.76
N LEU A 239 -23.56 -7.29 -20.47
CA LEU A 239 -22.64 -8.33 -20.01
C LEU A 239 -23.30 -9.71 -19.99
N ASP A 240 -22.50 -10.71 -20.31
CA ASP A 240 -22.85 -12.11 -20.11
C ASP A 240 -22.75 -12.47 -18.62
N ASN A 241 -23.46 -13.51 -18.20
CA ASN A 241 -23.19 -14.12 -16.88
C ASN A 241 -21.80 -14.77 -16.88
N THR A 242 -21.16 -14.81 -15.71
CA THR A 242 -19.89 -15.51 -15.48
C THR A 242 -19.97 -16.99 -15.88
N THR A 243 -18.83 -17.66 -16.02
CA THR A 243 -18.80 -19.11 -16.30
C THR A 243 -19.46 -19.95 -15.19
N ALA A 244 -19.57 -19.40 -13.97
CA ALA A 244 -20.34 -19.95 -12.86
C ALA A 244 -21.86 -19.68 -12.94
N GLY A 245 -22.30 -18.86 -13.90
CA GLY A 245 -23.72 -18.54 -14.16
C GLY A 245 -24.28 -17.37 -13.36
N ALA A 246 -23.43 -16.62 -12.64
CA ALA A 246 -23.81 -15.45 -11.86
C ALA A 246 -23.62 -14.16 -12.67
N GLU A 247 -24.25 -13.06 -12.25
CA GLU A 247 -23.87 -11.73 -12.76
C GLU A 247 -22.44 -11.38 -12.29
N PRO A 248 -21.60 -10.76 -13.13
CA PRO A 248 -20.26 -10.33 -12.72
C PRO A 248 -20.31 -9.37 -11.53
N TYR A 249 -19.45 -9.56 -10.53
CA TYR A 249 -19.37 -8.64 -9.41
C TYR A 249 -18.69 -7.33 -9.83
N ILE A 250 -19.32 -6.18 -9.53
CA ILE A 250 -18.79 -4.86 -9.90
C ILE A 250 -18.50 -4.06 -8.64
N PHE A 251 -17.26 -3.55 -8.54
CA PHE A 251 -16.91 -2.52 -7.59
C PHE A 251 -16.10 -1.42 -8.28
N GLN A 252 -16.14 -0.20 -7.76
CA GLN A 252 -15.82 0.99 -8.54
C GLN A 252 -14.89 1.91 -7.77
N GLU A 253 -14.00 2.57 -8.51
CA GLU A 253 -13.29 3.72 -7.98
C GLU A 253 -14.06 5.01 -8.22
N VAL A 254 -14.57 5.60 -7.13
CA VAL A 254 -15.06 6.97 -7.11
C VAL A 254 -14.13 7.79 -6.25
N TYR A 255 -13.07 8.34 -6.86
CA TYR A 255 -12.03 9.08 -6.13
C TYR A 255 -12.63 10.32 -5.41
N PRO A 256 -12.27 10.57 -4.14
CA PRO A 256 -12.85 11.65 -3.33
C PRO A 256 -12.82 13.01 -4.02
N GLY A 257 -13.94 13.73 -3.96
CA GLY A 257 -14.10 15.06 -4.55
C GLY A 257 -15.48 15.64 -4.26
N SER A 258 -15.72 16.87 -4.73
CA SER A 258 -17.01 17.56 -4.54
C SER A 258 -18.13 17.01 -5.41
N THR A 259 -17.81 16.48 -6.59
CA THR A 259 -18.77 15.92 -7.52
C THR A 259 -18.07 14.94 -8.49
N PRO A 260 -18.80 13.95 -9.00
CA PRO A 260 -19.98 13.35 -8.37
C PRO A 260 -19.60 12.68 -7.02
N ALA A 261 -20.58 12.39 -6.17
CA ALA A 261 -20.36 11.76 -4.88
C ALA A 261 -20.35 10.22 -5.00
N ALA A 262 -19.66 9.53 -4.08
CA ALA A 262 -19.66 8.06 -4.03
C ALA A 262 -21.08 7.45 -4.05
N SER A 263 -22.02 8.07 -3.33
CA SER A 263 -23.41 7.61 -3.25
C SER A 263 -24.17 7.62 -4.58
N ASP A 264 -23.71 8.41 -5.56
CA ASP A 264 -24.35 8.46 -6.88
C ASP A 264 -24.11 7.14 -7.65
N TYR A 265 -23.04 6.41 -7.32
CA TYR A 265 -22.58 5.22 -8.03
C TYR A 265 -23.07 3.89 -7.44
N TYR A 266 -23.74 3.89 -6.29
CA TYR A 266 -24.20 2.66 -5.61
C TYR A 266 -25.13 1.80 -6.47
N SER A 267 -25.86 2.42 -7.41
CA SER A 267 -26.73 1.67 -8.34
C SER A 267 -25.97 0.89 -9.41
N ALA A 268 -24.71 1.22 -9.66
CA ALA A 268 -23.86 0.58 -10.67
C ALA A 268 -22.87 -0.44 -10.08
N GLY A 269 -22.80 -0.58 -8.76
CA GLY A 269 -21.89 -1.49 -8.06
C GLY A 269 -21.36 -0.90 -6.74
N ASP A 270 -20.60 -1.69 -6.00
CA ASP A 270 -19.98 -1.24 -4.75
C ASP A 270 -18.89 -0.18 -5.01
N VAL A 271 -18.52 0.62 -4.00
CA VAL A 271 -17.51 1.69 -4.15
C VAL A 271 -16.34 1.48 -3.19
N LEU A 272 -15.10 1.65 -3.69
CA LEU A 272 -13.90 1.67 -2.85
C LEU A 272 -14.00 2.77 -1.78
N ASP A 273 -13.92 2.40 -0.50
CA ASP A 273 -14.16 3.32 0.62
C ASP A 273 -12.89 4.08 1.04
N PHE A 274 -12.58 5.17 0.33
CA PHE A 274 -11.47 6.07 0.68
C PHE A 274 -11.65 6.73 2.06
N SER A 275 -12.88 6.97 2.50
CA SER A 275 -13.18 7.52 3.83
C SER A 275 -12.81 6.54 4.96
N TYR A 276 -13.07 5.25 4.78
CA TYR A 276 -12.63 4.19 5.67
C TYR A 276 -11.10 4.13 5.74
N ALA A 277 -10.42 4.11 4.61
CA ALA A 277 -8.95 4.06 4.55
C ALA A 277 -8.31 5.28 5.26
N SER A 278 -8.87 6.48 5.05
CA SER A 278 -8.49 7.71 5.74
C SER A 278 -8.74 7.63 7.25
N ARG A 279 -9.87 7.08 7.67
CA ARG A 279 -10.20 6.86 9.09
C ARG A 279 -9.20 5.90 9.73
N VAL A 280 -8.96 4.75 9.12
CA VAL A 280 -8.01 3.73 9.59
C VAL A 280 -6.62 4.35 9.75
N LYS A 281 -6.11 5.05 8.74
CA LYS A 281 -4.82 5.75 8.85
C LYS A 281 -4.77 6.71 10.03
N SER A 282 -5.75 7.60 10.15
CA SER A 282 -5.77 8.61 11.21
C SER A 282 -5.74 7.99 12.62
N SER A 283 -6.44 6.87 12.80
CA SER A 283 -6.48 6.13 14.06
C SER A 283 -5.18 5.39 14.34
N PHE A 284 -4.58 4.72 13.34
CA PHE A 284 -3.34 3.97 13.50
C PHE A 284 -2.08 4.84 13.62
N GLN A 285 -2.10 6.06 13.08
CA GLN A 285 -1.04 7.06 13.32
C GLN A 285 -1.29 7.90 14.58
N GLY A 286 -2.49 7.82 15.17
CA GLY A 286 -2.90 8.55 16.36
C GLY A 286 -3.46 7.63 17.44
N ASN A 287 -4.78 7.63 17.59
CA ASN A 287 -5.49 6.88 18.63
C ASN A 287 -6.37 5.78 18.01
N ILE A 288 -6.01 4.51 18.25
CA ILE A 288 -6.79 3.38 17.73
C ILE A 288 -8.10 3.15 18.51
N SER A 289 -8.27 3.72 19.71
CA SER A 289 -9.54 3.64 20.43
C SER A 289 -10.66 4.36 19.68
N ASP A 290 -10.31 5.33 18.84
CA ASP A 290 -11.28 6.10 18.06
C ASP A 290 -12.00 5.23 17.01
N LEU A 291 -11.47 4.05 16.69
CA LEU A 291 -12.12 3.10 15.78
C LEU A 291 -13.44 2.53 16.35
N GLU A 292 -13.72 2.72 17.65
CA GLU A 292 -15.04 2.42 18.24
C GLU A 292 -16.16 3.19 17.51
N SER A 293 -15.86 4.41 17.06
CA SER A 293 -16.79 5.29 16.37
C SER A 293 -16.73 5.21 14.85
N LEU A 294 -16.09 4.16 14.30
CA LEU A 294 -16.06 3.90 12.84
C LEU A 294 -17.46 3.95 12.19
N PRO A 295 -18.55 3.41 12.78
CA PRO A 295 -19.90 3.52 12.19
C PRO A 295 -20.43 4.95 12.04
N SER A 296 -19.78 5.92 12.68
CA SER A 296 -20.11 7.34 12.65
C SER A 296 -18.99 8.22 12.09
N SER A 297 -17.95 7.64 11.48
CA SER A 297 -16.78 8.38 11.00
C SER A 297 -16.94 9.01 9.62
N GLY A 298 -18.07 8.78 8.96
CA GLY A 298 -18.29 9.15 7.56
C GLY A 298 -17.71 8.14 6.56
N ALA A 299 -17.30 6.94 7.00
CA ALA A 299 -17.08 5.81 6.11
C ALA A 299 -18.37 5.49 5.33
N LEU A 300 -18.22 4.97 4.11
CA LEU A 300 -19.36 4.58 3.28
C LEU A 300 -20.13 3.43 3.96
N THR A 301 -21.38 3.27 3.58
CA THR A 301 -22.22 2.19 4.11
C THR A 301 -21.61 0.83 3.77
N PRO A 302 -21.52 -0.11 4.72
CA PRO A 302 -20.99 -1.45 4.51
C PRO A 302 -21.57 -2.21 3.31
N ALA A 303 -22.85 -1.96 3.01
CA ALA A 303 -23.60 -2.68 1.99
C ALA A 303 -23.33 -2.17 0.55
N ASP A 304 -22.65 -1.03 0.41
CA ASP A 304 -22.41 -0.37 -0.87
C ASP A 304 -20.91 -0.11 -1.09
N SER A 305 -20.03 -0.80 -0.35
CA SER A 305 -18.62 -0.45 -0.33
C SER A 305 -17.66 -1.63 -0.21
N VAL A 306 -16.44 -1.41 -0.72
CA VAL A 306 -15.29 -2.30 -0.57
C VAL A 306 -14.23 -1.58 0.26
N SER A 307 -13.85 -2.17 1.40
CA SER A 307 -12.91 -1.57 2.35
C SER A 307 -11.47 -1.92 2.00
N PHE A 308 -10.57 -0.96 2.23
CA PHE A 308 -9.14 -1.13 2.00
C PHE A 308 -8.32 -0.31 2.99
N VAL A 309 -7.09 -0.76 3.26
CA VAL A 309 -6.10 0.02 4.04
C VAL A 309 -5.22 0.86 3.10
N THR A 310 -4.93 0.32 1.92
CA THR A 310 -4.12 0.99 0.88
C THR A 310 -4.47 0.49 -0.51
N ASN A 311 -4.06 1.23 -1.53
CA ASN A 311 -4.13 0.85 -2.93
C ASN A 311 -2.93 1.46 -3.69
N HIS A 312 -2.85 1.17 -4.99
CA HIS A 312 -1.71 1.54 -5.83
C HIS A 312 -1.47 3.05 -5.99
N ASP A 313 -2.51 3.88 -5.86
CA ASP A 313 -2.38 5.34 -5.92
C ASP A 313 -2.01 5.94 -4.56
N THR A 314 -2.73 5.51 -3.52
CA THR A 314 -2.69 6.18 -2.21
C THR A 314 -1.45 5.82 -1.41
N GLU A 315 -0.78 4.71 -1.74
CA GLU A 315 0.56 4.41 -1.23
C GLU A 315 1.65 5.33 -1.82
N ARG A 316 1.43 5.85 -3.03
CA ARG A 316 2.41 6.69 -3.77
C ARG A 316 2.30 8.14 -3.38
N ASN A 317 1.08 8.66 -3.27
CA ASN A 317 0.82 10.04 -2.86
C ASN A 317 0.80 10.23 -1.33
N GLY A 318 0.85 9.13 -0.56
CA GLY A 318 0.88 9.15 0.90
C GLY A 318 -0.46 9.55 1.53
N LEU A 319 -1.58 9.39 0.83
CA LEU A 319 -2.92 9.65 1.36
C LEU A 319 -3.30 8.60 2.41
N HIS A 320 -3.06 7.31 2.14
CA HIS A 320 -3.36 6.21 3.07
C HIS A 320 -2.09 5.60 3.68
N LEU A 321 -2.24 4.56 4.50
CA LEU A 321 -1.10 3.80 5.01
C LEU A 321 -0.47 3.01 3.86
N SER A 322 0.76 2.55 4.02
CA SER A 322 1.43 1.67 3.07
C SER A 322 2.40 0.73 3.79
N TYR A 323 3.01 -0.19 3.05
CA TYR A 323 4.06 -1.05 3.58
C TYR A 323 5.21 -0.27 4.25
N LYS A 324 5.42 1.01 3.87
CA LYS A 324 6.42 1.91 4.47
C LYS A 324 6.10 2.31 5.92
N ASP A 325 4.87 2.11 6.38
CA ASP A 325 4.45 2.32 7.78
C ASP A 325 4.76 1.09 8.68
N GLY A 326 5.37 0.03 8.12
CA GLY A 326 5.83 -1.17 8.84
C GLY A 326 4.70 -1.89 9.58
N ASP A 327 4.95 -2.31 10.83
CA ASP A 327 3.98 -3.05 11.63
C ASP A 327 2.64 -2.30 11.83
N THR A 328 2.63 -0.97 11.74
CA THR A 328 1.39 -0.18 11.83
C THR A 328 0.45 -0.51 10.67
N TYR A 329 0.98 -0.69 9.46
CA TYR A 329 0.22 -1.09 8.29
C TYR A 329 -0.29 -2.54 8.40
N ARG A 330 0.54 -3.46 8.92
CA ARG A 330 0.09 -4.83 9.23
C ARG A 330 -1.07 -4.84 10.22
N LEU A 331 -0.96 -4.08 11.32
CA LEU A 331 -2.03 -3.99 12.33
C LEU A 331 -3.33 -3.40 11.78
N ALA A 332 -3.24 -2.43 10.86
CA ALA A 332 -4.41 -1.87 10.20
C ALA A 332 -5.15 -2.92 9.36
N ASN A 333 -4.42 -3.81 8.66
CA ASN A 333 -5.02 -4.92 7.92
C ASN A 333 -5.60 -6.00 8.86
N ILE A 334 -4.93 -6.30 9.99
CA ILE A 334 -5.50 -7.16 11.04
C ILE A 334 -6.82 -6.58 11.56
N PHE A 335 -6.89 -5.26 11.80
CA PHE A 335 -8.13 -4.60 12.20
C PHE A 335 -9.21 -4.72 11.11
N GLN A 336 -8.88 -4.46 9.85
CA GLN A 336 -9.83 -4.57 8.73
C GLN A 336 -10.45 -5.97 8.65
N LEU A 337 -9.60 -7.00 8.68
CA LEU A 337 -10.04 -8.40 8.67
C LEU A 337 -10.86 -8.75 9.91
N ALA A 338 -10.50 -8.20 11.08
CA ALA A 338 -11.22 -8.50 12.32
C ALA A 338 -12.57 -7.78 12.44
N TYR A 339 -12.63 -6.52 12.04
CA TYR A 339 -13.79 -5.66 12.18
C TYR A 339 -14.88 -6.02 11.16
N LYS A 340 -14.48 -6.41 9.94
CA LYS A 340 -15.38 -6.70 8.80
C LYS A 340 -16.35 -5.55 8.54
N TRP A 341 -15.81 -4.36 8.27
CA TRP A 341 -16.64 -3.20 7.94
C TRP A 341 -17.46 -3.46 6.68
N SER A 342 -16.80 -3.87 5.60
CA SER A 342 -17.36 -4.40 4.36
C SER A 342 -16.38 -5.42 3.76
N THR A 343 -16.62 -5.88 2.53
CA THR A 343 -15.71 -6.76 1.78
C THR A 343 -14.28 -6.18 1.83
N PRO A 344 -13.30 -6.85 2.46
CA PRO A 344 -11.97 -6.28 2.66
C PRO A 344 -11.02 -6.65 1.53
N THR A 345 -10.15 -5.70 1.15
CA THR A 345 -9.04 -5.95 0.21
C THR A 345 -7.70 -5.96 0.94
N VAL A 346 -6.91 -7.01 0.73
CA VAL A 346 -5.52 -7.13 1.22
C VAL A 346 -4.59 -6.80 0.05
N TYR A 347 -3.98 -5.61 0.11
CA TYR A 347 -3.15 -5.10 -0.98
C TYR A 347 -1.70 -5.56 -0.87
N SER A 348 -1.20 -6.10 -1.99
CA SER A 348 0.20 -6.50 -2.20
C SER A 348 0.69 -6.01 -3.55
N GLY A 349 1.95 -5.62 -3.63
CA GLY A 349 2.53 -4.95 -4.79
C GLY A 349 4.05 -4.98 -4.74
N PHE A 350 4.69 -4.03 -5.43
CA PHE A 350 6.15 -3.93 -5.47
C PHE A 350 6.68 -2.78 -4.64
N GLU A 351 7.90 -2.94 -4.13
CA GLU A 351 8.57 -1.88 -3.37
C GLU A 351 9.13 -0.81 -4.31
N PHE A 352 8.93 0.46 -3.95
CA PHE A 352 9.38 1.60 -4.75
C PHE A 352 10.01 2.72 -3.94
N SER A 353 11.00 3.36 -4.57
CA SER A 353 11.71 4.56 -4.09
C SER A 353 11.24 5.85 -4.78
N SER A 354 10.58 5.72 -5.93
CA SER A 354 10.03 6.82 -6.74
C SER A 354 8.55 6.56 -7.03
N SER A 355 7.75 7.62 -7.03
CA SER A 355 6.30 7.55 -7.29
C SER A 355 5.99 6.86 -8.63
N ASP A 356 6.76 7.14 -9.68
CA ASP A 356 6.53 6.58 -11.02
C ASP A 356 7.30 5.28 -11.29
N GLN A 357 8.03 4.75 -10.29
CA GLN A 357 8.90 3.59 -10.49
C GLN A 357 8.14 2.41 -11.10
N ALA A 358 8.72 1.81 -12.13
CA ALA A 358 8.26 0.57 -12.72
C ALA A 358 8.25 -0.60 -11.71
N PRO A 359 7.32 -1.55 -11.80
CA PRO A 359 7.49 -2.87 -11.19
C PRO A 359 8.80 -3.55 -11.64
N PRO A 360 9.36 -4.48 -10.86
CA PRO A 360 10.47 -5.34 -11.28
C PRO A 360 10.18 -5.94 -12.67
N ASN A 361 11.06 -5.67 -13.63
CA ASN A 361 10.80 -5.97 -15.03
C ASN A 361 12.07 -6.27 -15.83
N SER A 362 11.88 -6.94 -16.97
CA SER A 362 12.88 -7.14 -18.01
C SER A 362 12.36 -6.55 -19.32
N ASN A 363 12.95 -5.44 -19.77
CA ASN A 363 12.50 -4.67 -20.96
C ASN A 363 11.02 -4.27 -20.90
N GLY A 364 10.56 -3.87 -19.71
CA GLY A 364 9.19 -3.44 -19.45
C GLY A 364 8.21 -4.54 -19.07
N PHE A 365 8.49 -5.80 -19.39
CA PHE A 365 7.64 -6.94 -19.00
C PHE A 365 7.92 -7.34 -17.56
N VAL A 366 6.87 -7.50 -16.76
CA VAL A 366 7.03 -7.81 -15.33
C VAL A 366 7.62 -9.20 -15.13
N THR A 367 8.68 -9.27 -14.32
CA THR A 367 9.30 -10.54 -13.93
C THR A 367 8.57 -11.17 -12.77
N ASP A 368 8.77 -12.47 -12.57
CA ASP A 368 8.14 -13.24 -11.48
C ASP A 368 8.29 -12.55 -10.13
N THR A 369 7.20 -12.61 -9.35
CA THR A 369 7.15 -12.02 -8.02
C THR A 369 8.14 -12.70 -7.11
N ASN A 370 8.96 -11.91 -6.41
CA ASN A 370 9.88 -12.37 -5.40
C ASN A 370 9.70 -11.58 -4.10
N CYS A 371 8.95 -12.14 -3.16
CA CYS A 371 8.66 -11.52 -1.87
C CYS A 371 9.90 -11.30 -0.98
N ALA A 372 11.03 -11.91 -1.30
CA ALA A 372 12.29 -11.66 -0.62
C ALA A 372 13.07 -10.47 -1.21
N SER A 373 12.66 -9.94 -2.37
CA SER A 373 13.40 -8.89 -3.08
C SER A 373 12.52 -8.09 -4.03
N GLY A 374 12.23 -6.83 -3.68
CA GLY A 374 11.55 -5.87 -4.55
C GLY A 374 10.03 -5.99 -4.60
N TRP A 375 9.45 -6.95 -3.87
CA TRP A 375 8.01 -7.12 -3.72
C TRP A 375 7.60 -7.10 -2.25
N TYR A 376 6.47 -6.48 -1.97
CA TYR A 376 5.85 -6.51 -0.66
C TYR A 376 4.58 -7.37 -0.72
N CYS A 377 4.65 -8.55 -0.08
CA CYS A 377 3.65 -9.61 -0.18
C CYS A 377 2.87 -9.75 1.12
N LEU A 378 1.90 -8.87 1.35
CA LEU A 378 1.09 -8.91 2.57
C LEU A 378 0.23 -10.19 2.64
N GLN A 379 -0.17 -10.73 1.49
CA GLN A 379 -0.94 -11.96 1.40
C GLN A 379 -0.19 -13.19 1.94
N ARG A 380 1.15 -13.14 2.01
CA ARG A 380 1.97 -14.21 2.59
C ARG A 380 2.25 -14.02 4.08
N ASP A 381 1.92 -12.84 4.64
CA ASP A 381 2.20 -12.54 6.04
C ASP A 381 1.46 -13.52 6.97
N THR A 382 2.20 -14.05 7.94
CA THR A 382 1.69 -15.11 8.83
C THR A 382 0.45 -14.65 9.61
N ALA A 383 0.48 -13.42 10.13
CA ALA A 383 -0.63 -12.87 10.89
C ALA A 383 -1.82 -12.60 9.98
N ILE A 384 -1.59 -12.12 8.75
CA ILE A 384 -2.65 -11.86 7.78
C ILE A 384 -3.34 -13.16 7.37
N ASN A 385 -2.60 -14.22 7.05
CA ASN A 385 -3.18 -15.53 6.73
C ASN A 385 -3.98 -16.11 7.89
N GLY A 386 -3.46 -16.02 9.12
CA GLY A 386 -4.23 -16.37 10.31
C GLY A 386 -5.51 -15.56 10.46
N MET A 387 -5.47 -14.26 10.11
CA MET A 387 -6.62 -13.37 10.17
C MET A 387 -7.64 -13.58 9.04
N VAL A 388 -7.24 -14.05 7.86
CA VAL A 388 -8.18 -14.47 6.80
C VAL A 388 -8.97 -15.71 7.24
N LYS A 389 -8.28 -16.71 7.81
CA LYS A 389 -8.94 -17.87 8.42
C LYS A 389 -9.89 -17.47 9.55
N TRP A 390 -9.44 -16.58 10.44
CA TRP A 390 -10.28 -16.03 11.51
C TRP A 390 -11.50 -15.30 10.95
N HIS A 391 -11.31 -14.48 9.92
CA HIS A 391 -12.36 -13.68 9.27
C HIS A 391 -13.46 -14.56 8.69
N ASN A 392 -13.08 -15.69 8.10
CA ASN A 392 -14.03 -16.68 7.60
C ASN A 392 -14.72 -17.43 8.73
N ALA A 393 -13.98 -17.83 9.77
CA ALA A 393 -14.50 -18.59 10.89
C ALA A 393 -15.55 -17.81 11.72
N VAL A 394 -15.38 -16.51 11.89
CA VAL A 394 -16.34 -15.68 12.65
C VAL A 394 -17.60 -15.31 11.88
N GLY A 395 -17.64 -15.57 10.56
CA GLY A 395 -18.80 -15.31 9.70
C GLY A 395 -19.32 -13.87 9.77
N SER A 396 -20.65 -13.73 9.93
CA SER A 396 -21.37 -12.45 9.92
C SER A 396 -21.70 -11.91 11.31
N GLU A 397 -21.07 -12.44 12.37
CA GLU A 397 -21.35 -12.03 13.75
C GLU A 397 -21.11 -10.53 13.97
N SER A 398 -21.89 -9.88 14.83
CA SER A 398 -21.69 -8.44 15.11
C SER A 398 -20.46 -8.18 15.99
N VAL A 399 -19.88 -6.97 15.92
CA VAL A 399 -18.86 -6.53 16.88
C VAL A 399 -19.48 -6.46 18.28
N THR A 400 -18.84 -7.10 19.25
CA THR A 400 -19.27 -7.15 20.66
C THR A 400 -18.11 -6.89 21.59
N ASN A 401 -18.38 -6.65 22.88
CA ASN A 401 -17.36 -6.58 23.94
C ASN A 401 -16.20 -5.62 23.63
N TRP A 402 -16.47 -4.51 22.93
CA TRP A 402 -15.45 -3.50 22.64
C TRP A 402 -14.84 -2.96 23.94
N SER A 403 -13.51 -2.89 24.00
CA SER A 403 -12.76 -2.40 25.15
C SER A 403 -11.52 -1.64 24.74
N SER A 404 -11.48 -0.35 25.08
CA SER A 404 -10.31 0.51 24.95
C SER A 404 -9.53 0.52 26.28
N LYS A 405 -8.32 -0.05 26.30
CA LYS A 405 -7.48 -0.09 27.51
C LYS A 405 -6.51 1.09 27.58
N SER A 406 -6.13 1.62 26.42
CA SER A 406 -5.32 2.83 26.26
C SER A 406 -5.54 3.38 24.84
N PRO A 407 -5.00 4.57 24.49
CA PRO A 407 -5.05 5.07 23.12
C PRO A 407 -4.38 4.16 22.07
N SER A 408 -3.58 3.20 22.51
CA SER A 408 -2.83 2.29 21.63
C SER A 408 -3.23 0.83 21.81
N VAL A 409 -4.19 0.51 22.70
CA VAL A 409 -4.61 -0.88 22.97
C VAL A 409 -6.13 -0.99 23.01
N ILE A 410 -6.67 -1.76 22.06
CA ILE A 410 -8.09 -2.10 21.95
C ILE A 410 -8.29 -3.61 21.93
N GLY A 411 -9.50 -4.06 22.23
CA GLY A 411 -9.95 -5.41 21.93
C GLY A 411 -11.46 -5.46 21.75
N PHE A 412 -11.93 -6.42 20.96
CA PHE A 412 -13.35 -6.65 20.70
C PHE A 412 -13.58 -8.08 20.21
N GLY A 413 -14.83 -8.55 20.34
CA GLY A 413 -15.28 -9.84 19.87
C GLY A 413 -16.18 -9.75 18.64
N ARG A 414 -16.43 -10.91 18.02
CA ARG A 414 -17.45 -11.13 16.99
C ARG A 414 -18.42 -12.15 17.55
N GLY A 415 -19.48 -11.65 18.21
CA GLY A 415 -20.38 -12.47 19.00
C GLY A 415 -19.63 -13.39 19.99
N THR A 416 -19.90 -14.69 19.88
CA THR A 416 -19.16 -15.75 20.60
C THR A 416 -18.18 -16.50 19.70
N ALA A 417 -18.02 -16.10 18.44
CA ALA A 417 -17.28 -16.83 17.43
C ALA A 417 -15.78 -16.47 17.41
N GLY A 418 -15.40 -15.27 17.82
CA GLY A 418 -13.99 -14.89 17.90
C GLY A 418 -13.72 -13.63 18.69
N TYR A 419 -12.45 -13.44 19.06
CA TYR A 419 -11.98 -12.27 19.79
C TYR A 419 -10.60 -11.83 19.28
N VAL A 420 -10.39 -10.51 19.22
CA VAL A 420 -9.11 -9.89 18.85
C VAL A 420 -8.72 -8.82 19.87
N ALA A 421 -7.42 -8.68 20.13
CA ALA A 421 -6.85 -7.54 20.82
C ALA A 421 -5.61 -7.04 20.08
N ILE A 422 -5.50 -5.71 19.92
CA ILE A 422 -4.48 -5.04 19.11
C ILE A 422 -3.71 -4.08 20.01
N ASN A 423 -2.38 -4.11 19.89
CA ASN A 423 -1.47 -3.18 20.56
C ASN A 423 -0.63 -2.42 19.52
N ASN A 424 -1.04 -1.20 19.22
CA ASN A 424 -0.32 -0.27 18.36
C ASN A 424 0.78 0.52 19.12
N GLY A 425 0.99 0.23 20.41
CA GLY A 425 2.00 0.86 21.25
C GLY A 425 3.40 0.30 21.04
N SER A 426 4.40 0.99 21.59
CA SER A 426 5.83 0.65 21.49
C SER A 426 6.33 -0.31 22.59
N SER A 427 5.44 -0.84 23.42
CA SER A 427 5.78 -1.77 24.49
C SER A 427 4.72 -2.85 24.61
N ALA A 428 5.12 -4.05 25.03
CA ALA A 428 4.17 -5.11 25.34
C ALA A 428 3.22 -4.66 26.45
N ALA A 429 1.95 -5.06 26.35
CA ALA A 429 0.91 -4.69 27.30
C ALA A 429 0.07 -5.90 27.69
N THR A 430 -0.23 -6.02 28.99
CA THR A 430 -1.06 -7.11 29.52
C THR A 430 -2.34 -6.54 30.10
N TYR A 431 -3.49 -7.01 29.61
CA TYR A 431 -4.80 -6.60 30.11
C TYR A 431 -5.77 -7.78 30.16
N THR A 432 -6.76 -7.68 31.05
CA THR A 432 -7.93 -8.57 31.05
C THR A 432 -9.06 -7.96 30.23
N PHE A 433 -9.58 -8.75 29.31
CA PHE A 433 -10.67 -8.40 28.41
C PHE A 433 -11.89 -9.26 28.70
N ALA A 434 -13.07 -8.63 28.75
CA ALA A 434 -14.33 -9.36 28.74
C ALA A 434 -14.57 -9.88 27.31
N THR A 435 -15.06 -11.10 27.18
CA THR A 435 -15.29 -11.74 25.89
C THR A 435 -16.56 -12.58 25.92
N GLY A 436 -17.20 -12.72 24.76
CA GLY A 436 -18.33 -13.65 24.56
C GLY A 436 -17.90 -15.10 24.33
N MET A 437 -16.60 -15.35 24.14
CA MET A 437 -16.05 -16.68 23.92
C MET A 437 -16.32 -17.61 25.12
N ALA A 438 -16.55 -18.90 24.84
CA ALA A 438 -16.72 -19.91 25.88
C ALA A 438 -15.41 -20.17 26.64
N ASP A 439 -15.52 -20.70 27.86
CA ASP A 439 -14.35 -21.14 28.63
C ASP A 439 -13.60 -22.24 27.87
N GLY A 440 -12.29 -22.08 27.69
CA GLY A 440 -11.51 -22.98 26.85
C GLY A 440 -10.10 -22.48 26.57
N SER A 441 -9.37 -23.27 25.77
CA SER A 441 -8.06 -22.93 25.25
C SER A 441 -8.12 -22.86 23.72
N TYR A 442 -7.59 -21.77 23.16
CA TYR A 442 -7.66 -21.45 21.75
C TYR A 442 -6.28 -21.13 21.21
N ALA A 443 -6.01 -21.46 19.95
CA ALA A 443 -4.77 -21.06 19.27
C ALA A 443 -4.79 -19.55 18.97
N ASN A 444 -3.65 -18.88 19.15
CA ASN A 444 -3.47 -17.52 18.65
C ASN A 444 -3.17 -17.56 17.15
N VAL A 445 -4.12 -17.13 16.32
CA VAL A 445 -3.96 -17.22 14.85
C VAL A 445 -2.90 -16.25 14.33
N VAL A 446 -2.62 -15.16 15.07
CA VAL A 446 -1.64 -14.12 14.67
C VAL A 446 -0.21 -14.67 14.68
N ASP A 447 0.08 -15.69 15.49
CA ASP A 447 1.38 -16.37 15.54
C ASP A 447 1.36 -17.78 14.94
N ASN A 448 0.40 -18.03 14.03
CA ASN A 448 0.18 -19.34 13.41
C ASN A 448 -0.08 -20.46 14.43
N GLY A 449 -0.67 -20.13 15.59
CA GLY A 449 -0.98 -21.08 16.64
C GLY A 449 0.23 -21.50 17.49
N ALA A 450 1.34 -20.78 17.40
CA ALA A 450 2.51 -21.00 18.25
C ALA A 450 2.21 -20.76 19.74
N SER A 451 1.24 -19.89 20.06
CA SER A 451 0.77 -19.70 21.42
C SER A 451 -0.72 -20.01 21.59
N THR A 452 -1.12 -20.21 22.85
CA THR A 452 -2.50 -20.51 23.24
C THR A 452 -3.07 -19.43 24.15
N VAL A 453 -4.29 -19.02 23.90
CA VAL A 453 -5.09 -18.15 24.75
C VAL A 453 -6.01 -19.00 25.63
N THR A 454 -6.17 -18.64 26.90
CA THR A 454 -7.16 -19.24 27.79
C THR A 454 -8.27 -18.25 28.08
N VAL A 455 -9.51 -18.68 27.88
CA VAL A 455 -10.72 -17.97 28.31
C VAL A 455 -11.28 -18.67 29.55
N SER A 456 -11.59 -17.91 30.58
CA SER A 456 -12.24 -18.44 31.78
C SER A 456 -13.16 -17.41 32.42
N GLY A 457 -14.38 -17.82 32.76
CA GLY A 457 -15.39 -16.98 33.37
C GLY A 457 -15.73 -15.75 32.51
N GLY A 458 -15.79 -15.91 31.19
CA GLY A 458 -16.09 -14.82 30.24
C GLY A 458 -15.00 -13.75 30.13
N ASN A 459 -13.77 -14.08 30.52
CA ASN A 459 -12.63 -13.17 30.46
C ASN A 459 -11.40 -13.85 29.86
N ALA A 460 -10.54 -13.07 29.19
CA ALA A 460 -9.22 -13.48 28.73
C ALA A 460 -8.18 -12.46 29.18
N THR A 461 -7.11 -12.91 29.84
CA THR A 461 -5.94 -12.06 30.15
C THR A 461 -4.91 -12.24 29.06
N LEU A 462 -4.67 -11.20 28.27
CA LEU A 462 -3.85 -11.24 27.07
C LEU A 462 -2.61 -10.37 27.28
N THR A 463 -1.42 -10.93 26.98
CA THR A 463 -0.19 -10.16 26.81
C THR A 463 0.05 -9.96 25.33
N ILE A 464 -0.04 -8.71 24.88
CA ILE A 464 0.03 -8.34 23.47
C ILE A 464 1.38 -7.63 23.27
N PRO A 465 2.31 -8.17 22.46
CA PRO A 465 3.58 -7.53 22.17
C PRO A 465 3.41 -6.11 21.59
N ALA A 466 4.47 -5.32 21.64
CA ALA A 466 4.49 -4.02 20.95
C ALA A 466 4.22 -4.22 19.46
N LYS A 467 3.42 -3.33 18.85
CA LYS A 467 3.09 -3.37 17.42
C LYS A 467 2.60 -4.74 16.92
N SER A 468 1.77 -5.40 17.74
CA SER A 468 1.28 -6.76 17.49
C SER A 468 -0.18 -6.92 17.93
N ALA A 469 -0.74 -8.11 17.70
CA ALA A 469 -2.10 -8.47 18.03
C ALA A 469 -2.16 -9.90 18.58
N VAL A 470 -3.27 -10.23 19.24
CA VAL A 470 -3.64 -11.60 19.61
C VAL A 470 -5.07 -11.80 19.13
N ALA A 471 -5.32 -12.85 18.35
CA ALA A 471 -6.66 -13.18 17.87
C ALA A 471 -6.90 -14.68 17.94
N PHE A 472 -8.13 -15.07 18.23
CA PHE A 472 -8.54 -16.46 18.38
C PHE A 472 -10.05 -16.61 18.09
N TYR A 473 -10.48 -17.79 17.66
CA TYR A 473 -11.87 -18.06 17.28
C TYR A 473 -12.34 -19.45 17.75
N ASP A 474 -13.65 -19.66 17.76
CA ASP A 474 -14.29 -20.92 18.15
C ASP A 474 -14.20 -21.93 17.00
N GLY A 475 -13.21 -22.81 17.08
CA GLY A 475 -12.95 -23.83 16.07
C GLY A 475 -11.51 -24.36 16.14
N GLU A 476 -11.24 -25.41 15.36
CA GLU A 476 -9.88 -25.88 15.18
C GLU A 476 -9.15 -24.93 14.22
N PHE A 477 -7.99 -24.43 14.66
CA PHE A 477 -7.08 -23.69 13.79
C PHE A 477 -6.12 -24.68 13.15
N THR A 478 -6.09 -24.69 11.82
CA THR A 478 -5.08 -25.39 11.05
C THR A 478 -3.98 -24.39 10.70
N PRO A 479 -2.77 -24.54 11.30
CA PRO A 479 -1.62 -23.76 10.91
C PRO A 479 -1.38 -23.87 9.42
N CYS A 480 -0.76 -22.85 8.88
CA CYS A 480 -0.37 -22.87 7.49
C CYS A 480 0.95 -23.64 7.33
N ASP A 481 0.90 -24.75 6.58
CA ASP A 481 2.02 -25.70 6.44
C ASP A 481 2.86 -25.47 5.18
N THR A 482 2.32 -24.75 4.19
CA THR A 482 2.97 -24.42 2.91
C THR A 482 2.55 -23.01 2.50
N ALA A 483 3.53 -22.11 2.34
CA ALA A 483 3.39 -20.75 1.82
C ALA A 483 2.89 -19.63 2.78
N CYS A 484 2.68 -19.90 4.07
CA CYS A 484 2.73 -18.83 5.09
C CYS A 484 4.16 -18.58 5.58
N GLU A 485 5.09 -18.62 4.63
CA GLU A 485 6.42 -18.13 4.86
C GLU A 485 6.32 -16.60 4.98
N GLU A 486 6.30 -16.10 6.22
CA GLU A 486 7.33 -15.10 6.51
C GLU A 486 8.67 -15.77 6.19
N PRO A 487 9.64 -15.07 5.59
CA PRO A 487 10.97 -15.63 5.42
C PRO A 487 11.54 -15.84 6.83
N ASP A 488 11.33 -17.03 7.37
CA ASP A 488 11.80 -17.47 8.69
C ASP A 488 12.20 -18.94 8.61
N ASP A 489 13.19 -19.19 7.75
CA ASP A 489 13.98 -20.42 7.70
C ASP A 489 15.22 -20.34 8.61
N GLY A 490 15.33 -19.29 9.44
CA GLY A 490 16.55 -18.99 10.20
C GLY A 490 17.74 -18.54 9.35
N THR A 491 17.56 -18.31 8.03
CA THR A 491 18.56 -17.73 7.11
C THR A 491 18.13 -16.36 6.56
N SER A 492 16.88 -15.99 6.78
CA SER A 492 16.30 -14.73 6.32
C SER A 492 16.92 -13.54 7.03
N THR A 493 17.43 -12.59 6.25
CA THR A 493 18.20 -11.45 6.77
C THR A 493 17.57 -10.14 6.35
N VAL A 494 17.69 -9.14 7.22
CA VAL A 494 17.43 -7.74 6.90
C VAL A 494 18.73 -6.95 6.91
N THR A 495 18.80 -5.91 6.07
CA THR A 495 20.02 -5.09 5.96
C THR A 495 20.07 -4.07 7.09
N ALA A 496 20.83 -4.34 8.15
CA ALA A 496 21.11 -3.37 9.20
C ALA A 496 22.17 -2.37 8.73
N THR A 497 21.85 -1.07 8.82
CA THR A 497 22.80 0.00 8.54
C THR A 497 23.43 0.50 9.83
N PHE A 498 24.75 0.53 9.87
CA PHE A 498 25.54 1.03 10.99
C PHE A 498 26.24 2.32 10.56
N ASN A 499 25.90 3.42 11.23
CA ASN A 499 26.48 4.74 11.04
C ASN A 499 27.16 5.17 12.33
N GLU A 500 28.48 5.30 12.30
CA GLU A 500 29.28 5.68 13.45
C GLU A 500 30.07 6.95 13.14
N TYR A 501 29.81 8.00 13.92
CA TYR A 501 30.71 9.15 13.93
C TYR A 501 31.98 8.76 14.70
N ALA A 502 33.12 8.74 14.01
CA ALA A 502 34.40 8.42 14.62
C ALA A 502 35.57 9.10 13.90
N ALA A 503 36.18 10.08 14.56
CA ALA A 503 37.46 10.64 14.16
C ALA A 503 38.56 9.58 14.15
N THR A 504 39.36 9.50 13.08
CA THR A 504 40.43 8.51 12.93
C THR A 504 41.73 9.16 12.51
N SER A 505 42.86 8.58 12.92
CA SER A 505 44.16 8.95 12.36
C SER A 505 44.44 8.24 11.04
N SER A 506 45.36 8.77 10.24
CA SER A 506 45.77 8.14 8.98
C SER A 506 46.16 6.67 9.18
N GLY A 507 45.59 5.78 8.35
CA GLY A 507 45.79 4.33 8.44
C GLY A 507 44.93 3.62 9.49
N GLN A 508 43.99 4.31 10.15
CA GLN A 508 42.96 3.67 10.95
C GLN A 508 41.65 3.52 10.18
N ASP A 509 40.96 2.40 10.41
CA ASP A 509 39.65 2.10 9.87
C ASP A 509 38.67 1.74 11.01
N VAL A 510 37.38 2.02 10.81
CA VAL A 510 36.31 1.66 11.75
C VAL A 510 35.59 0.40 11.29
N TYR A 511 35.27 -0.46 12.25
CA TYR A 511 34.55 -1.72 12.04
C TYR A 511 33.43 -1.86 13.07
N VAL A 512 32.42 -2.66 12.74
CA VAL A 512 31.41 -3.15 13.69
C VAL A 512 31.62 -4.64 13.97
N VAL A 513 31.49 -5.03 15.24
CA VAL A 513 31.59 -6.42 15.70
C VAL A 513 30.52 -6.69 16.76
N GLY A 514 29.98 -7.90 16.85
CA GLY A 514 28.84 -8.18 17.72
C GLY A 514 28.58 -9.64 17.99
N SER A 515 27.51 -9.91 18.74
CA SER A 515 27.20 -11.22 19.32
C SER A 515 26.66 -12.26 18.35
N ILE A 516 26.34 -11.87 17.12
CA ILE A 516 25.80 -12.75 16.08
C ILE A 516 26.85 -13.05 15.01
N ALA A 517 26.65 -14.15 14.27
CA ALA A 517 27.58 -14.60 13.24
C ALA A 517 27.83 -13.55 12.15
N ALA A 518 26.78 -12.84 11.72
CA ALA A 518 26.88 -11.73 10.75
C ALA A 518 27.79 -10.58 11.22
N LEU A 519 27.98 -10.43 12.53
CA LEU A 519 28.87 -9.43 13.14
C LEU A 519 30.12 -10.08 13.76
N GLY A 520 30.43 -11.32 13.42
CA GLY A 520 31.66 -12.00 13.78
C GLY A 520 31.69 -12.68 15.16
N ASN A 521 30.57 -12.81 15.88
CA ASN A 521 30.52 -13.46 17.21
C ASN A 521 31.59 -12.94 18.20
N TRP A 522 31.79 -11.61 18.24
CA TRP A 522 32.84 -10.92 19.01
C TRP A 522 34.29 -11.20 18.58
N ASP A 523 34.53 -11.96 17.50
CA ASP A 523 35.85 -12.11 16.89
C ASP A 523 36.20 -10.87 16.06
N THR A 524 37.17 -10.10 16.56
CA THR A 524 37.61 -8.86 15.89
C THR A 524 38.24 -9.12 14.52
N SER A 525 38.73 -10.32 14.23
CA SER A 525 39.23 -10.68 12.91
C SER A 525 38.11 -10.77 11.86
N GLN A 526 36.87 -11.04 12.31
CA GLN A 526 35.66 -11.15 11.50
C GLN A 526 34.78 -9.88 11.53
N ALA A 527 35.24 -8.82 12.20
CA ALA A 527 34.50 -7.55 12.27
C ALA A 527 34.27 -6.95 10.88
N VAL A 528 33.08 -6.39 10.64
CA VAL A 528 32.70 -5.81 9.34
C VAL A 528 33.28 -4.40 9.20
N LYS A 529 34.05 -4.17 8.14
CA LYS A 529 34.66 -2.85 7.85
C LYS A 529 33.59 -1.86 7.39
N LEU A 530 33.57 -0.67 7.97
CA LEU A 530 32.70 0.43 7.53
C LEU A 530 33.42 1.30 6.48
N SER A 531 32.65 1.93 5.60
CA SER A 531 33.12 2.87 4.59
C SER A 531 33.35 4.26 5.17
N SER A 532 34.45 4.91 4.81
CA SER A 532 34.76 6.31 5.13
C SER A 532 34.26 7.32 4.08
N SER A 533 33.41 6.91 3.14
CA SER A 533 32.88 7.83 2.10
C SER A 533 32.11 9.02 2.67
N GLY A 534 31.57 8.89 3.89
CA GLY A 534 30.88 9.95 4.63
C GLY A 534 31.75 10.61 5.71
N TYR A 535 33.08 10.46 5.65
CA TYR A 535 34.00 10.86 6.72
C TYR A 535 33.67 12.25 7.30
N PRO A 536 33.63 12.39 8.64
CA PRO A 536 34.01 11.42 9.69
C PRO A 536 32.92 10.42 10.10
N VAL A 537 31.82 10.33 9.35
CA VAL A 537 30.81 9.28 9.55
C VAL A 537 31.21 8.04 8.75
N TRP A 538 31.39 6.95 9.48
CA TRP A 538 31.69 5.64 8.93
C TRP A 538 30.39 4.84 8.79
N SER A 539 30.09 4.38 7.58
CA SER A 539 28.82 3.70 7.28
C SER A 539 29.05 2.31 6.69
N GLY A 540 28.24 1.34 7.10
CA GLY A 540 28.25 0.00 6.52
C GLY A 540 26.90 -0.68 6.68
N ALA A 541 26.60 -1.58 5.75
CA ALA A 541 25.38 -2.37 5.73
C ALA A 541 25.75 -3.84 6.01
N VAL A 542 25.00 -4.49 6.90
CA VAL A 542 25.21 -5.89 7.26
C VAL A 542 23.89 -6.64 7.17
N SER A 543 23.86 -7.72 6.41
CA SER A 543 22.76 -8.69 6.43
C SER A 543 22.74 -9.39 7.77
N VAL A 544 21.77 -9.07 8.61
CA VAL A 544 21.58 -9.66 9.94
C VAL A 544 20.27 -10.44 9.96
N PRO A 545 20.16 -11.55 10.69
CA PRO A 545 18.92 -12.32 10.72
C PRO A 545 17.73 -11.45 11.17
N VAL A 546 16.56 -11.67 10.59
CA VAL A 546 15.31 -11.03 11.05
C VAL A 546 14.96 -11.49 12.47
N ASN A 547 14.09 -10.76 13.16
CA ASN A 547 13.56 -11.10 14.50
C ASN A 547 14.64 -11.45 15.54
N THR A 548 15.83 -10.88 15.40
CA THR A 548 17.01 -11.25 16.19
C THR A 548 17.46 -10.08 17.04
N SER A 549 17.53 -10.31 18.36
CA SER A 549 18.21 -9.40 19.27
C SER A 549 19.70 -9.74 19.33
N PHE A 550 20.54 -8.71 19.28
CA PHE A 550 21.99 -8.86 19.34
C PHE A 550 22.65 -7.69 20.06
N GLU A 551 23.91 -7.90 20.43
CA GLU A 551 24.77 -6.84 20.94
C GLU A 551 25.88 -6.55 19.95
N PHE A 552 26.37 -5.31 19.92
CA PHE A 552 27.47 -4.90 19.06
C PHE A 552 28.31 -3.78 19.68
N LYS A 553 29.50 -3.57 19.12
CA LYS A 553 30.41 -2.45 19.39
C LYS A 553 31.11 -2.01 18.12
N TYR A 554 31.52 -0.75 18.09
CA TYR A 554 32.50 -0.30 17.12
C TYR A 554 33.93 -0.52 17.62
N ILE A 555 34.84 -0.79 16.68
CA ILE A 555 36.28 -0.89 16.93
C ILE A 555 37.04 -0.09 15.88
N LYS A 556 38.19 0.46 16.27
CA LYS A 556 39.18 1.02 15.35
C LYS A 556 40.32 0.03 15.20
N LYS A 557 40.78 -0.20 13.97
CA LYS A 557 42.00 -0.98 13.70
C LYS A 557 43.03 -0.08 13.03
N ASP A 558 44.27 -0.11 13.49
CA ASP A 558 45.38 0.53 12.80
C ASP A 558 46.00 -0.39 11.73
N SER A 559 46.94 0.15 10.95
CA SER A 559 47.66 -0.57 9.89
C SER A 559 48.52 -1.74 10.38
N SER A 560 48.80 -1.81 11.68
CA SER A 560 49.50 -2.93 12.32
C SER A 560 48.55 -4.00 12.88
N GLY A 561 47.24 -3.79 12.75
CA GLY A 561 46.20 -4.67 13.24
C GLY A 561 45.84 -4.49 14.72
N ASN A 562 46.35 -3.45 15.39
CA ASN A 562 46.00 -3.19 16.79
C ASN A 562 44.55 -2.72 16.87
N VAL A 563 43.77 -3.32 17.78
CA VAL A 563 42.34 -3.04 17.95
C VAL A 563 42.11 -2.11 19.14
N THR A 564 41.42 -0.99 18.92
CA THR A 564 40.89 -0.12 19.97
C THR A 564 39.37 -0.26 20.01
N TRP A 565 38.82 -0.64 21.16
CA TRP A 565 37.38 -0.76 21.36
C TRP A 565 36.76 0.56 21.83
N GLU A 566 35.48 0.76 21.54
CA GLU A 566 34.69 1.75 22.27
C GLU A 566 34.67 1.44 23.78
N SER A 567 34.78 2.49 24.58
CA SER A 567 34.87 2.42 26.05
C SER A 567 33.52 2.30 26.75
N ASN A 568 32.41 2.49 26.05
CA ASN A 568 31.05 2.38 26.58
C ASN A 568 30.63 0.90 26.74
N ALA A 569 29.47 0.65 27.35
CA ALA A 569 28.87 -0.68 27.40
C ALA A 569 28.52 -1.19 25.99
N ASN A 570 28.31 -2.49 25.85
CA ASN A 570 27.81 -3.06 24.59
C ASN A 570 26.53 -2.35 24.16
N ARG A 571 26.41 -2.05 22.87
CA ARG A 571 25.20 -1.50 22.28
C ARG A 571 24.25 -2.65 21.97
N SER A 572 22.96 -2.45 22.15
CA SER A 572 21.94 -3.45 21.82
C SER A 572 21.25 -3.07 20.51
N GLY A 573 21.03 -4.07 19.67
CA GLY A 573 20.25 -3.98 18.45
C GLY A 573 19.18 -5.07 18.42
N ALA A 574 18.07 -4.80 17.77
CA ALA A 574 17.05 -5.79 17.48
C ALA A 574 16.57 -5.58 16.05
N THR A 575 16.42 -6.67 15.31
CA THR A 575 15.84 -6.68 13.98
C THR A 575 14.42 -7.21 14.05
N THR A 576 13.56 -6.68 13.19
CA THR A 576 12.30 -7.30 12.80
C THR A 576 12.44 -7.66 11.32
N THR A 577 11.36 -7.61 10.54
CA THR A 577 11.42 -7.64 9.07
C THR A 577 11.88 -6.31 8.46
N SER A 578 11.94 -5.22 9.25
CA SER A 578 12.39 -3.90 8.79
C SER A 578 13.87 -3.65 9.04
N ALA A 579 14.55 -3.00 8.09
CA ALA A 579 15.97 -2.67 8.16
C ALA A 579 16.25 -1.66 9.29
N PRO A 580 16.98 -2.03 10.36
CA PRO A 580 17.32 -1.07 11.39
C PRO A 580 18.47 -0.16 10.94
N ALA A 581 18.45 1.09 11.38
CA ALA A 581 19.57 2.02 11.23
C ALA A 581 20.09 2.44 12.61
N PHE A 582 21.35 2.12 12.88
CA PHE A 582 22.03 2.50 14.11
C PHE A 582 22.89 3.72 13.85
N ASN A 583 22.44 4.87 14.34
CA ASN A 583 23.23 6.11 14.31
C ASN A 583 23.89 6.29 15.68
N ASN A 584 25.22 6.37 15.69
CA ASN A 584 26.02 6.41 16.92
C ASN A 584 27.19 7.39 16.79
N SER A 585 27.80 7.67 17.95
CA SER A 585 29.01 8.48 18.07
C SER A 585 29.99 7.80 19.02
N TRP A 586 31.27 7.84 18.64
CA TRP A 586 32.33 7.15 19.34
C TRP A 586 32.40 7.50 20.82
N ASN A 587 32.32 6.49 21.67
CA ASN A 587 32.32 6.61 23.13
C ASN A 587 31.14 7.40 23.72
N VAL A 588 30.07 7.63 22.97
CA VAL A 588 28.78 8.11 23.52
C VAL A 588 27.87 6.91 23.74
N ALA A 589 27.66 6.55 25.01
CA ALA A 589 26.82 5.41 25.38
C ALA A 589 25.36 5.64 24.97
N SER A 590 24.65 4.60 24.54
CA SER A 590 23.26 4.72 24.06
C SER A 590 22.30 5.33 25.10
N ALA A 591 22.52 5.04 26.39
CA ALA A 591 21.73 5.63 27.48
C ALA A 591 21.92 7.16 27.57
N ASP A 592 23.11 7.65 27.22
CA ASP A 592 23.55 9.03 27.33
C ASP A 592 23.46 9.78 25.98
N ALA A 593 22.98 9.15 24.91
CA ALA A 593 22.97 9.69 23.55
C ALA A 593 21.62 10.31 23.17
N THR A 594 21.64 11.48 22.55
CA THR A 594 20.48 12.09 21.86
C THR A 594 20.87 12.52 20.46
N ASP A 595 19.90 12.78 19.62
CA ASP A 595 20.05 13.35 18.29
C ASP A 595 19.81 14.87 18.28
N VAL A 596 20.58 15.58 17.46
CA VAL A 596 20.33 16.96 17.07
C VAL A 596 20.41 17.04 15.54
N THR A 597 19.34 17.49 14.91
CA THR A 597 19.31 17.83 13.48
C THR A 597 19.78 19.26 13.29
N PHE A 598 20.99 19.44 12.75
CA PHE A 598 21.52 20.75 12.43
C PHE A 598 20.99 21.19 11.09
N ASN A 599 20.28 22.32 11.06
CA ASN A 599 19.81 22.94 9.81
C ASN A 599 20.44 24.31 9.65
N VAL A 600 21.02 24.58 8.48
CA VAL A 600 21.54 25.91 8.13
C VAL A 600 21.15 26.30 6.72
N THR A 601 20.54 27.48 6.57
CA THR A 601 20.36 28.09 5.26
C THR A 601 21.66 28.76 4.84
N ALA A 602 22.29 28.25 3.77
CA ALA A 602 23.57 28.71 3.26
C ALA A 602 23.65 28.51 1.73
N THR A 603 23.98 29.57 1.00
CA THR A 603 24.30 29.47 -0.43
C THR A 603 25.77 29.11 -0.64
N THR A 604 26.06 28.33 -1.67
CA THR A 604 27.42 27.85 -1.99
C THR A 604 27.69 27.95 -3.47
N ASP A 605 28.95 28.20 -3.84
CA ASP A 605 29.41 28.03 -5.22
C ASP A 605 29.49 26.54 -5.56
N PHE A 606 29.47 26.21 -6.86
CA PHE A 606 29.58 24.84 -7.33
C PHE A 606 30.85 24.16 -6.80
N GLY A 607 30.71 22.93 -6.28
CA GLY A 607 31.81 22.18 -5.67
C GLY A 607 32.16 22.59 -4.23
N THR A 608 31.40 23.51 -3.62
CA THR A 608 31.53 23.85 -2.20
C THR A 608 30.43 23.17 -1.37
N ASN A 609 30.80 22.51 -0.28
CA ASN A 609 29.86 21.84 0.63
C ASN A 609 29.87 22.47 2.03
N VAL A 610 28.76 22.34 2.75
CA VAL A 610 28.60 22.84 4.12
C VAL A 610 28.80 21.72 5.14
N TYR A 611 29.49 22.03 6.23
CA TYR A 611 29.79 21.10 7.32
C TYR A 611 29.47 21.74 8.67
N VAL A 612 29.24 20.93 9.69
CA VAL A 612 29.15 21.37 11.10
C VAL A 612 30.34 20.83 11.89
N VAL A 613 30.91 21.68 12.74
CA VAL A 613 32.01 21.34 13.65
C VAL A 613 31.79 22.04 15.00
N GLY A 614 32.21 21.44 16.11
CA GLY A 614 31.90 21.93 17.44
C GLY A 614 32.80 21.39 18.54
N SER A 615 32.50 21.80 19.77
CA SER A 615 33.38 21.63 20.93
C SER A 615 33.39 20.22 21.51
N THR A 616 32.46 19.36 21.12
CA THR A 616 32.38 17.97 21.61
C THR A 616 33.08 17.02 20.65
N ALA A 617 33.49 15.85 21.17
CA ALA A 617 34.09 14.80 20.34
C ALA A 617 33.17 14.40 19.18
N SER A 618 31.86 14.29 19.42
CA SER A 618 30.83 13.99 18.42
C SER A 618 30.65 15.06 17.34
N LEU A 619 31.31 16.22 17.47
CA LEU A 619 31.30 17.32 16.51
C LEU A 619 32.72 17.71 16.07
N GLY A 620 33.70 16.82 16.23
CA GLY A 620 35.06 17.03 15.72
C GLY A 620 35.99 17.79 16.67
N SER A 621 35.54 18.22 17.85
CA SER A 621 36.37 18.99 18.79
C SER A 621 37.08 20.20 18.16
N TRP A 622 36.37 20.90 17.26
CA TRP A 622 36.87 22.01 16.43
C TRP A 622 37.90 21.65 15.36
N ASP A 623 38.22 20.37 15.17
CA ASP A 623 39.02 19.92 14.04
C ASP A 623 38.19 20.00 12.77
N THR A 624 38.65 20.79 11.81
CA THR A 624 37.94 20.94 10.53
C THR A 624 37.99 19.69 9.70
N ASP A 625 39.02 18.86 9.83
CA ASP A 625 39.11 17.62 9.07
C ASP A 625 38.04 16.61 9.51
N ASP A 626 37.63 16.68 10.78
CA ASP A 626 36.54 15.91 11.37
C ASP A 626 35.20 16.67 11.39
N ALA A 627 35.03 17.68 10.54
CA ALA A 627 33.74 18.35 10.39
C ALA A 627 32.73 17.45 9.67
N ILE A 628 31.48 17.42 10.15
CA ILE A 628 30.43 16.54 9.62
C ILE A 628 29.79 17.17 8.38
N PRO A 629 29.77 16.50 7.22
CA PRO A 629 29.12 17.01 6.02
C PRO A 629 27.59 17.07 6.17
N LEU A 630 27.00 18.20 5.79
CA LEU A 630 25.55 18.34 5.70
C LEU A 630 25.04 17.96 4.31
N SER A 631 23.78 17.50 4.25
CA SER A 631 23.09 17.19 3.01
C SER A 631 22.49 18.46 2.40
N SER A 632 22.65 18.63 1.08
CA SER A 632 22.01 19.68 0.28
C SER A 632 20.65 19.27 -0.31
N ALA A 633 20.06 18.17 0.13
CA ALA A 633 18.79 17.65 -0.39
C ALA A 633 17.62 18.68 -0.36
N SER A 634 17.71 19.69 0.51
CA SER A 634 16.73 20.78 0.62
C SER A 634 17.36 22.15 0.34
N TYR A 635 18.35 22.22 -0.55
CA TYR A 635 19.07 23.45 -0.88
C TYR A 635 18.12 24.63 -1.14
N PRO A 636 18.37 25.83 -0.55
CA PRO A 636 19.59 26.29 0.10
C PRO A 636 19.72 25.91 1.58
N THR A 637 18.80 25.10 2.12
CA THR A 637 18.92 24.57 3.47
C THR A 637 19.73 23.28 3.45
N TRP A 638 20.79 23.27 4.26
CA TRP A 638 21.65 22.12 4.48
C TRP A 638 21.26 21.47 5.80
N SER A 639 21.19 20.14 5.84
CA SER A 639 20.73 19.41 7.03
C SER A 639 21.53 18.14 7.31
N LYS A 640 21.74 17.84 8.60
CA LYS A 640 22.25 16.54 9.06
C LYS A 640 21.83 16.26 10.49
N LEU A 641 21.36 15.04 10.74
CA LEU A 641 21.19 14.49 12.08
C LEU A 641 22.53 14.01 12.63
N VAL A 642 22.88 14.44 13.84
CA VAL A 642 24.11 14.06 14.53
C VAL A 642 23.78 13.57 15.94
N ILE A 643 24.44 12.48 16.35
CA ILE A 643 24.29 11.94 17.70
C ILE A 643 25.28 12.63 18.64
N VAL A 644 24.76 13.24 19.70
CA VAL A 644 25.52 13.99 20.69
C VAL A 644 25.13 13.55 22.11
N PRO A 645 25.93 13.86 23.15
CA PRO A 645 25.54 13.57 24.53
C PRO A 645 24.28 14.32 24.98
N LYS A 646 23.42 13.65 25.75
CA LYS A 646 22.26 14.23 26.46
C LYS A 646 22.71 15.24 27.50
N SER A 647 21.79 16.15 27.87
CA SER A 647 21.96 17.09 28.98
C SER A 647 23.30 17.85 28.94
N THR A 648 23.83 18.13 27.74
CA THR A 648 25.17 18.63 27.54
C THR A 648 25.12 19.94 26.75
N ALA A 649 25.73 20.97 27.31
CA ALA A 649 25.96 22.22 26.60
C ALA A 649 27.20 22.09 25.71
N PHE A 650 27.08 22.52 24.46
CA PHE A 650 28.20 22.57 23.52
C PHE A 650 28.13 23.84 22.66
N ALA A 651 29.27 24.14 22.04
CA ALA A 651 29.37 25.18 21.05
C ALA A 651 29.67 24.58 19.67
N TYR A 652 29.19 25.21 18.61
CA TYR A 652 29.40 24.75 17.23
C TYR A 652 29.46 25.91 16.25
N LYS A 653 29.96 25.62 15.05
CA LYS A 653 29.90 26.48 13.88
C LYS A 653 29.68 25.68 12.61
N PHE A 654 29.16 26.36 11.59
CA PHE A 654 29.19 25.88 10.22
C PHE A 654 30.46 26.35 9.50
N ILE A 655 30.99 25.47 8.65
CA ILE A 655 32.10 25.77 7.75
C ILE A 655 31.73 25.38 6.32
N LYS A 656 32.31 26.04 5.33
CA LYS A 656 32.27 25.67 3.92
C LYS A 656 33.63 25.12 3.52
N LYS A 657 33.65 24.01 2.78
CA LYS A 657 34.87 23.48 2.15
C LYS A 657 34.69 23.44 0.64
N ASP A 658 35.65 23.99 -0.08
CA ASP A 658 35.69 23.89 -1.54
C ASP A 658 36.34 22.57 -2.00
N GLY A 659 36.34 22.31 -3.31
CA GLY A 659 36.93 21.11 -3.90
C GLY A 659 38.46 20.99 -3.74
N SER A 660 39.14 22.03 -3.26
CA SER A 660 40.57 22.01 -2.91
C SER A 660 40.82 21.84 -1.41
N GLY A 661 39.76 21.75 -0.60
CA GLY A 661 39.83 21.61 0.85
C GLY A 661 39.99 22.93 1.61
N ASN A 662 39.88 24.09 0.95
CA ASN A 662 39.96 25.37 1.65
C ASN A 662 38.73 25.57 2.55
N VAL A 663 38.96 25.91 3.81
CA VAL A 663 37.91 26.08 4.82
C VAL A 663 37.53 27.55 4.98
N THR A 664 36.24 27.86 4.81
CA THR A 664 35.65 29.15 5.19
C THR A 664 34.75 28.97 6.40
N TRP A 665 35.03 29.68 7.49
CA TRP A 665 34.20 29.67 8.69
C TRP A 665 33.07 30.68 8.63
N GLU A 666 31.93 30.37 9.24
CA GLU A 666 30.90 31.39 9.47
C GLU A 666 31.42 32.52 10.39
N SER A 667 30.95 33.74 10.15
CA SER A 667 31.41 34.92 10.86
C SER A 667 30.84 35.01 12.30
N GLY A 668 31.40 35.90 13.12
CA GLY A 668 30.89 36.16 14.48
C GLY A 668 31.25 35.10 15.53
N THR A 669 30.57 35.15 16.68
CA THR A 669 30.77 34.25 17.83
C THR A 669 30.24 32.83 17.55
N ASN A 670 30.80 31.84 18.24
CA ASN A 670 30.33 30.45 18.19
C ASN A 670 28.84 30.38 18.57
N ARG A 671 28.11 29.48 17.91
CA ARG A 671 26.76 29.11 18.31
C ARG A 671 26.84 28.24 19.55
N SER A 672 25.80 28.25 20.37
CA SER A 672 25.71 27.39 21.56
C SER A 672 24.37 26.68 21.56
N TYR A 673 24.39 25.41 21.96
CA TYR A 673 23.20 24.58 22.12
C TYR A 673 23.34 23.72 23.36
N THR A 674 22.23 23.43 24.04
CA THR A 674 22.19 22.54 25.19
C THR A 674 21.11 21.51 24.96
N THR A 675 21.50 20.24 24.88
CA THR A 675 20.54 19.13 24.78
C THR A 675 19.85 18.88 26.13
N GLY A 676 18.63 18.36 26.08
CA GLY A 676 17.94 17.83 27.26
C GLY A 676 18.10 16.31 27.37
N SER A 677 17.17 15.66 28.08
CA SER A 677 17.12 14.20 28.24
C SER A 677 16.27 13.48 27.19
N SER A 678 15.51 14.22 26.38
CA SER A 678 14.66 13.72 25.30
C SER A 678 15.46 13.51 24.01
N SER A 679 14.78 13.25 22.89
CA SER A 679 15.31 13.14 21.53
C SER A 679 14.59 14.09 20.57
N GLY A 680 15.00 14.14 19.30
CA GLY A 680 14.35 14.93 18.25
C GLY A 680 14.68 16.42 18.28
N TYR A 681 15.84 16.81 18.81
CA TYR A 681 16.26 18.21 18.83
C TYR A 681 16.61 18.69 17.43
N SER A 682 16.41 19.98 17.17
CA SER A 682 16.83 20.61 15.92
C SER A 682 17.33 22.03 16.13
N THR A 683 18.20 22.47 15.22
CA THR A 683 18.55 23.89 15.04
C THR A 683 17.89 24.43 13.77
N ALA A 684 17.74 25.74 13.67
CA ALA A 684 17.25 26.42 12.48
C ALA A 684 18.08 27.68 12.29
N ASP A 685 19.25 27.51 11.67
CA ASP A 685 20.27 28.54 11.56
C ASP A 685 20.29 29.18 10.17
N THR A 686 20.84 30.38 10.09
CA THR A 686 21.23 31.02 8.82
C THR A 686 22.73 31.31 8.88
N TRP A 687 23.43 31.05 7.78
CA TRP A 687 24.87 31.31 7.66
C TRP A 687 25.19 32.78 8.00
N LYS A 688 26.21 33.00 8.84
CA LYS A 688 26.66 34.34 9.29
C LYS A 688 27.83 34.90 8.49
#